data_AF-A0A6I5VJ19-F1
#
_entry.id   AF-A0A6I5VJ19-F1
#
_cell.length_a   1.000
_cell.length_b   1.000
_cell.length_c   1.000
_cell.angle_alpha   90.00
_cell.angle_beta   90.00
_cell.angle_gamma   90.00
#
_symmetry.space_group_name_H-M   'P 1'
#
loop_
_entity.id
_entity.type
_entity.pdbx_description
1 polymer ?
#
loop_
_entity_poly.entity_id
_entity_poly.type
_entity_poly.pdbx_seq_one_letter_code
_entity_poly.pdbx_strand_id
1 'polypeptide(L)'
;MSLAVADRLPVVLRRFTTDLGAGLLTGAVLIAAAALTVSAIPADGPVLRLAGPALMTAGALLIVLRFPRTANPNDPRESIYSAGALGRVVGIRNGFGGLGRFAGLRMLLVAVLLPAAAGRGPAIDDPAGVWWAALAAAGFVLTTAAEPFVVRLLRLPTPYAIRLPGLPVLPARIRYGWLPGHTGVLAVVLATLLEVFGAPGWMLPVMAMLGAVPLAAVVLRVRTRRRIAGRIRGLLPAAVARYAPQFVLYTARPDDASYQLTMWLPYLERAGRPFLIVTRDELPAEAVAARCAVPVVCCRAAADLDLIMNESLRAAFYVNASSGNGALIRYHQLTHVYLGHGDSDKPPSYNPTHAMYDRIFTAGPAANRRYGDHGVLIDPAKFRVVGRPQVEVVRSIDPARRAERMAGGRPVALYAPTWKGHVSETALSSLDRAEAIVTALLERDAAVVFRPHPFSYDDPQDAVIIERVKTMLAADERRSDRRHRYGPDAESELDAFGCMNVADLLISDVSSVVSDFLQSGKPYAMIAPPGIDAAGFVAAYPVARAGYLVDHDLASLPEVLDELLVPVGDRLAPIRADVRADYLGDFPVDGYADHFVRGVRDACDSSAPRVAEVAESDDGSTTVSKDTVRRNLESLARTMISGVAAVVALTAAVEGWDLAGLIAGAIALAGVAITLCGQAATDRVPTLDGPRMIMVVAGAAVSAGDGLSILPIGVLVMSAGIAAEPVIRGALRYPGVIATGLPELTVPQAPRRFWLLALAPAAIAWLCWLPVITGSEPLRVVVLIMVGCYLVALIITVLRARARLSAAVITDRRVPAVLAEYAPEFCVYFASGIGAHYQVGMWLPYFRRLGRRFVIITRALPMHRELVELTAGTGIPVLYRPTLRSLEDIVVPSMRIAYYVNNAVRNTHLIERRELTHVWLNHGDSEKPACYNPVHAIYDRIFTAGQAGIDRYARHNVIIPAAKFTIVGRPQIEQITEATGPIGRITRPTVLYAPTWQGPYADSRVYSLPAGRPIVEALLDRGARVLFRAHPFNYRFAPDRRLIAEIGALLEADRERTGTDHRWGPAAEDELSVEDCFNASDAMICDVSAVISDYLAAAKPFAVVAVGRTEQELITEAPAAAAGYPIADDLSDLSAALDKLLIGDPKATDRERMRRYYLGDLPNLQAAEGFLQASRALLDGVERGSVPA
;
A
#
# COMPACT_ATOMS: atom_id res chain seq x y z
N MET A 1 2.37 -29.43 -12.04
CA MET A 1 3.07 -29.11 -10.77
C MET A 1 4.52 -28.80 -11.09
N SER A 2 4.88 -27.53 -11.23
CA SER A 2 6.15 -27.10 -11.82
C SER A 2 7.27 -26.93 -10.79
N LEU A 3 8.47 -27.32 -11.21
CA LEU A 3 9.79 -27.23 -10.58
C LEU A 3 10.23 -25.80 -10.16
N ALA A 4 9.42 -24.76 -10.37
CA ALA A 4 9.72 -23.39 -9.94
C ALA A 4 9.64 -23.15 -8.40
N VAL A 5 9.22 -24.15 -7.62
CA VAL A 5 8.87 -24.01 -6.18
C VAL A 5 10.04 -24.41 -5.24
N ALA A 6 11.07 -25.09 -5.76
CA ALA A 6 12.19 -25.63 -4.99
C ALA A 6 13.13 -24.55 -4.39
N ASP A 7 13.29 -23.39 -5.03
CA ASP A 7 14.40 -22.46 -4.76
C ASP A 7 14.26 -21.52 -3.55
N ARG A 8 13.08 -21.37 -2.93
CA ARG A 8 12.87 -20.31 -1.91
C ARG A 8 13.58 -20.54 -0.58
N LEU A 9 13.53 -21.75 -0.02
CA LEU A 9 14.10 -22.02 1.30
C LEU A 9 15.64 -21.85 1.30
N PRO A 10 16.39 -22.39 0.30
CA PRO A 10 17.82 -22.13 0.17
C PRO A 10 18.14 -20.63 0.06
N VAL A 11 17.38 -19.87 -0.73
CA VAL A 11 17.60 -18.42 -0.92
C VAL A 11 17.35 -17.64 0.38
N VAL A 12 16.24 -17.88 1.08
CA VAL A 12 15.89 -17.19 2.34
C VAL A 12 16.90 -17.53 3.44
N LEU A 13 17.27 -18.81 3.56
CA LEU A 13 18.26 -19.24 4.56
C LEU A 13 19.67 -18.74 4.23
N ARG A 14 20.07 -18.74 2.95
CA ARG A 14 21.35 -18.16 2.50
C ARG A 14 21.41 -16.68 2.83
N ARG A 15 20.33 -15.94 2.56
CA ARG A 15 20.23 -14.53 2.93
C ARG A 15 20.36 -14.32 4.43
N PHE A 16 19.66 -15.11 5.25
CA PHE A 16 19.79 -15.06 6.72
C PHE A 16 21.24 -15.29 7.17
N THR A 17 21.94 -16.29 6.62
CA THR A 17 23.33 -16.58 6.98
C THR A 17 24.31 -15.49 6.51
N THR A 18 24.11 -14.96 5.30
CA THR A 18 24.93 -13.89 4.74
C THR A 18 24.74 -12.60 5.55
N ASP A 19 23.50 -12.23 5.86
CA ASP A 19 23.18 -11.06 6.67
C ASP A 19 23.71 -11.18 8.10
N LEU A 20 23.61 -12.38 8.71
CA LEU A 20 24.17 -12.66 10.04
C LEU A 20 25.71 -12.54 10.03
N GLY A 21 26.37 -13.16 9.06
CA GLY A 21 27.84 -13.10 8.92
C GLY A 21 28.34 -11.67 8.69
N ALA A 22 27.64 -10.90 7.86
CA ALA A 22 27.95 -9.49 7.62
C ALA A 22 27.77 -8.64 8.90
N GLY A 23 26.68 -8.85 9.65
CA GLY A 23 26.43 -8.17 10.91
C GLY A 23 27.51 -8.44 11.96
N LEU A 24 27.87 -9.72 12.14
CA LEU A 24 28.92 -10.14 13.08
C LEU A 24 30.29 -9.55 12.74
N LEU A 25 30.68 -9.56 11.46
CA LEU A 25 31.94 -8.97 10.99
C LEU A 25 32.00 -7.46 11.27
N THR A 26 30.89 -6.75 11.06
CA THR A 26 30.79 -5.31 11.33
C THR A 26 31.00 -4.99 12.80
N GLY A 27 30.33 -5.75 13.68
CA GLY A 27 30.46 -5.60 15.13
C GLY A 27 31.91 -5.84 15.56
N ALA A 28 32.52 -6.93 15.10
CA ALA A 28 33.90 -7.28 15.44
C ALA A 28 34.91 -6.18 15.07
N VAL A 29 34.80 -5.59 13.88
CA VAL A 29 35.71 -4.51 13.42
C VAL A 29 35.58 -3.23 14.26
N LEU A 30 34.35 -2.82 14.59
CA LEU A 30 34.10 -1.64 15.43
C LEU A 30 34.75 -1.75 16.81
N ILE A 31 34.78 -2.97 17.32
CA ILE A 31 35.10 -3.24 18.72
C ILE A 31 36.57 -3.55 18.88
N ALA A 32 37.17 -4.26 17.92
CA ALA A 32 38.63 -4.34 17.85
C ALA A 32 39.22 -2.93 17.84
N ALA A 33 38.66 -2.01 17.06
CA ALA A 33 39.12 -0.62 17.02
C ALA A 33 38.89 0.14 18.34
N ALA A 34 37.70 0.01 18.97
CA ALA A 34 37.41 0.66 20.25
C ALA A 34 38.25 0.09 21.41
N ALA A 35 38.40 -1.23 21.50
CA ALA A 35 39.20 -1.90 22.52
C ALA A 35 40.68 -1.57 22.38
N LEU A 36 41.23 -1.57 21.15
CA LEU A 36 42.61 -1.15 20.87
C LEU A 36 42.88 0.29 21.29
N THR A 37 41.89 1.18 21.12
CA THR A 37 42.00 2.59 21.51
C THR A 37 42.04 2.74 23.03
N VAL A 38 41.18 2.02 23.75
CA VAL A 38 41.15 2.04 25.22
C VAL A 38 42.41 1.42 25.83
N SER A 39 42.93 0.33 25.23
CA SER A 39 44.19 -0.31 25.69
C SER A 39 45.45 0.50 25.37
N ALA A 40 45.40 1.47 24.46
CA ALA A 40 46.54 2.31 24.09
C ALA A 40 46.71 3.55 25.00
N ILE A 41 45.74 3.83 25.88
CA ILE A 41 45.70 5.02 26.74
C ILE A 41 46.86 5.08 27.77
N PRO A 42 47.37 3.97 28.35
CA PRO A 42 48.48 4.07 29.31
C PRO A 42 49.88 4.01 28.66
N ALA A 43 50.00 3.86 27.35
CA ALA A 43 51.30 3.65 26.72
C ALA A 43 52.07 4.97 26.51
N ASP A 44 53.20 5.12 27.21
CA ASP A 44 54.15 6.22 27.03
C ASP A 44 54.94 6.06 25.72
N GLY A 45 54.27 6.35 24.61
CA GLY A 45 54.89 6.40 23.28
C GLY A 45 54.03 7.13 22.26
N PRO A 46 54.57 8.12 21.52
CA PRO A 46 53.79 8.91 20.56
C PRO A 46 53.17 8.06 19.44
N VAL A 47 53.78 6.91 19.10
CA VAL A 47 53.28 5.98 18.07
C VAL A 47 52.03 5.20 18.54
N LEU A 48 51.99 4.72 19.79
CA LEU A 48 50.81 4.03 20.32
C LEU A 48 49.65 4.99 20.59
N ARG A 49 49.93 6.23 21.00
CA ARG A 49 48.92 7.29 21.18
C ARG A 49 48.21 7.66 19.88
N LEU A 50 48.88 7.52 18.73
CA LEU A 50 48.30 7.79 17.39
C LEU A 50 47.62 6.55 16.77
N ALA A 51 48.05 5.33 17.12
CA ALA A 51 47.56 4.09 16.50
C ALA A 51 46.07 3.79 16.80
N GLY A 52 45.62 3.98 18.04
CA GLY A 52 44.23 3.76 18.44
C GLY A 52 43.23 4.68 17.71
N PRO A 53 43.40 6.01 17.80
CA PRO A 53 42.59 6.97 17.06
C PRO A 53 42.62 6.76 15.53
N ALA A 54 43.78 6.40 14.97
CA ALA A 54 43.91 6.08 13.53
C ALA A 54 43.14 4.81 13.15
N LEU A 55 43.17 3.76 13.97
CA LEU A 55 42.40 2.52 13.76
C LEU A 55 40.90 2.71 13.95
N MET A 56 40.46 3.53 14.91
CA MET A 56 39.05 3.94 15.03
C MET A 56 38.58 4.77 13.84
N THR A 57 39.42 5.68 13.36
CA THR A 57 39.15 6.47 12.15
C THR A 57 39.05 5.54 10.94
N ALA A 58 39.99 4.62 10.76
CA ALA A 58 39.97 3.64 9.67
C ALA A 58 38.75 2.72 9.77
N GLY A 59 38.39 2.22 10.95
CA GLY A 59 37.21 1.39 11.18
C GLY A 59 35.89 2.13 10.92
N ALA A 60 35.77 3.37 11.38
CA ALA A 60 34.62 4.24 11.10
C ALA A 60 34.49 4.55 9.61
N LEU A 61 35.61 4.85 8.93
CA LEU A 61 35.67 5.08 7.49
C LEU A 61 35.29 3.82 6.70
N LEU A 62 35.82 2.65 7.09
CA LEU A 62 35.55 1.36 6.46
C LEU A 62 34.08 0.97 6.61
N ILE A 63 33.39 1.38 7.68
CA ILE A 63 31.96 1.13 7.89
C ILE A 63 31.07 2.09 7.10
N VAL A 64 31.47 3.36 7.03
CA VAL A 64 30.83 4.35 6.15
C VAL A 64 30.92 3.87 4.69
N LEU A 65 32.04 3.25 4.29
CA LEU A 65 32.29 2.78 2.92
C LEU A 65 31.71 1.38 2.62
N ARG A 66 31.74 0.42 3.55
CA ARG A 66 31.36 -0.99 3.34
C ARG A 66 29.88 -1.27 3.51
N PHE A 67 29.16 -0.44 4.26
CA PHE A 67 27.73 -0.63 4.53
C PHE A 67 26.89 0.55 4.05
N PRO A 68 26.77 0.83 2.75
CA PRO A 68 25.63 1.59 2.28
C PRO A 68 24.41 0.67 2.37
N ARG A 69 23.43 0.99 3.22
CA ARG A 69 22.14 0.30 3.15
C ARG A 69 21.57 0.75 1.84
N THR A 70 21.50 -0.16 0.89
CA THR A 70 20.59 -0.01 -0.22
C THR A 70 19.21 0.21 0.39
N ALA A 71 18.56 1.34 0.08
CA ALA A 71 17.15 1.53 0.37
C ALA A 71 16.38 0.25 -0.01
N ASN A 72 15.41 -0.17 0.81
CA ASN A 72 14.58 -1.30 0.44
C ASN A 72 13.95 -0.99 -0.94
N PRO A 73 14.26 -1.77 -1.99
CA PRO A 73 13.72 -1.50 -3.32
C PRO A 73 12.19 -1.47 -3.33
N ASN A 74 11.58 -2.21 -2.40
CA ASN A 74 10.14 -2.37 -2.25
C ASN A 74 9.50 -1.33 -1.31
N ASP A 75 10.28 -0.41 -0.73
CA ASP A 75 9.75 0.76 -0.04
C ASP A 75 10.04 2.01 -0.88
N PRO A 76 9.08 2.45 -1.71
CA PRO A 76 9.22 3.66 -2.53
C PRO A 76 9.62 4.88 -1.70
N ARG A 77 9.32 4.90 -0.39
CA ARG A 77 9.65 6.01 0.52
C ARG A 77 11.09 5.99 0.98
N GLU A 78 11.79 4.85 0.93
CA GLU A 78 13.23 4.76 1.15
C GLU A 78 14.02 5.02 -0.14
N SER A 79 13.45 4.68 -1.31
CA SER A 79 14.05 4.91 -2.64
C SER A 79 14.28 6.39 -2.98
N ILE A 80 13.65 7.32 -2.24
CA ILE A 80 13.74 8.78 -2.40
C ILE A 80 15.20 9.29 -2.25
N TYR A 81 16.10 8.49 -1.68
CA TYR A 81 17.52 8.82 -1.48
C TYR A 81 18.43 7.98 -2.37
N SER A 82 18.24 8.04 -3.69
CA SER A 82 19.13 7.39 -4.67
C SER A 82 20.59 7.84 -4.48
N ALA A 83 21.55 6.95 -4.69
CA ALA A 83 22.96 7.32 -4.73
C ALA A 83 23.23 8.36 -5.84
N GLY A 84 23.97 9.43 -5.50
CA GLY A 84 24.51 10.34 -6.52
C GLY A 84 25.51 9.63 -7.45
N ALA A 85 25.99 10.32 -8.47
CA ALA A 85 26.93 9.77 -9.47
C ALA A 85 28.14 9.06 -8.82
N LEU A 86 28.69 9.63 -7.75
CA LEU A 86 29.78 9.04 -6.98
C LEU A 86 29.41 7.66 -6.41
N GLY A 87 28.21 7.52 -5.83
CA GLY A 87 27.77 6.25 -5.24
C GLY A 87 27.53 5.14 -6.28
N ARG A 88 27.13 5.48 -7.51
CA ARG A 88 27.04 4.50 -8.61
C ARG A 88 28.42 3.96 -9.00
N VAL A 89 29.44 4.83 -9.03
CA VAL A 89 30.83 4.45 -9.33
C VAL A 89 31.40 3.51 -8.25
N VAL A 90 31.00 3.67 -6.99
CA VAL A 90 31.44 2.77 -5.89
C VAL A 90 30.51 1.56 -5.67
N GLY A 91 29.61 1.24 -6.61
CA GLY A 91 28.73 0.05 -6.54
C GLY A 91 27.54 0.17 -5.59
N ILE A 92 27.19 1.39 -5.16
CA ILE A 92 26.10 1.68 -4.22
C ILE A 92 24.80 1.91 -4.99
N ARG A 93 24.07 0.83 -5.32
CA ARG A 93 22.90 0.91 -6.21
C ARG A 93 21.70 1.71 -5.64
N ASN A 94 21.50 1.75 -4.31
CA ASN A 94 20.29 2.39 -3.70
C ASN A 94 20.61 3.41 -2.58
N GLY A 95 21.72 4.16 -2.69
CA GLY A 95 22.06 5.25 -1.76
C GLY A 95 22.73 4.85 -0.44
N PHE A 96 23.20 5.83 0.32
CA PHE A 96 23.63 5.63 1.71
C PHE A 96 22.39 5.68 2.62
N GLY A 97 22.05 4.54 3.23
CA GLY A 97 20.92 4.42 4.16
C GLY A 97 20.84 5.53 5.21
N GLY A 98 19.60 5.91 5.55
CA GLY A 98 19.27 7.17 6.22
C GLY A 98 19.84 7.41 7.63
N LEU A 99 19.79 8.70 8.00
CA LEU A 99 19.84 9.31 9.34
C LEU A 99 19.49 8.36 10.51
N GLY A 100 20.29 8.39 11.58
CA GLY A 100 20.15 7.55 12.77
C GLY A 100 20.94 6.24 12.76
N ARG A 101 21.46 5.78 11.61
CA ARG A 101 22.18 4.50 11.50
C ARG A 101 23.52 4.45 12.23
N PHE A 102 24.22 5.58 12.31
CA PHE A 102 25.49 5.74 13.00
C PHE A 102 25.33 6.44 14.36
N ALA A 103 24.11 6.51 14.90
CA ALA A 103 23.89 7.16 16.19
C ALA A 103 24.72 6.52 17.31
N GLY A 104 24.76 5.18 17.37
CA GLY A 104 25.61 4.47 18.33
C GLY A 104 27.10 4.69 18.11
N LEU A 105 27.57 4.67 16.85
CA LEU A 105 28.97 4.93 16.52
C LEU A 105 29.40 6.36 16.88
N ARG A 106 28.57 7.36 16.58
CA ARG A 106 28.88 8.76 16.92
C ARG A 106 28.85 9.00 18.41
N MET A 107 27.88 8.44 19.12
CA MET A 107 27.85 8.53 20.59
C MET A 107 29.06 7.84 21.22
N LEU A 108 29.52 6.72 20.65
CA LEU A 108 30.76 6.06 21.06
C LEU A 108 31.99 6.94 20.80
N LEU A 109 32.11 7.50 19.60
CA LEU A 109 33.20 8.42 19.24
C LEU A 109 33.20 9.69 20.12
N VAL A 110 32.02 10.23 20.45
CA VAL A 110 31.86 11.35 21.41
C VAL A 110 32.29 10.95 22.82
N ALA A 111 32.02 9.72 23.23
CA ALA A 111 32.46 9.24 24.53
C ALA A 111 33.97 8.97 24.58
N VAL A 112 34.65 8.78 23.44
CA VAL A 112 36.11 8.73 23.33
C VAL A 112 36.74 10.13 23.30
N LEU A 113 36.01 11.14 22.80
CA LEU A 113 36.44 12.54 22.84
C LEU A 113 36.62 13.08 24.26
N LEU A 114 35.73 12.71 25.18
CA LEU A 114 35.68 13.27 26.53
C LEU A 114 36.91 12.90 27.40
N PRO A 115 37.40 11.65 27.41
CA PRO A 115 38.63 11.27 28.12
C PRO A 115 39.92 11.69 27.41
N ALA A 116 39.94 11.71 26.07
CA ALA A 116 41.09 12.24 25.31
C ALA A 116 41.35 13.71 25.64
N ALA A 117 40.28 14.45 25.94
CA ALA A 117 40.34 15.81 26.46
C ALA A 117 40.85 15.86 27.92
N ALA A 118 40.39 14.99 28.82
CA ALA A 118 40.87 14.96 30.20
C ALA A 118 42.35 14.53 30.35
N GLY A 119 42.91 13.81 29.38
CA GLY A 119 44.30 13.31 29.38
C GLY A 119 45.31 14.17 28.61
N ARG A 120 45.90 15.19 29.26
CA ARG A 120 47.17 15.87 28.89
C ARG A 120 47.32 16.34 27.43
N GLY A 121 46.28 16.96 26.87
CA GLY A 121 46.40 17.84 25.70
C GLY A 121 46.61 19.31 26.12
N PRO A 122 47.33 20.14 25.33
CA PRO A 122 47.63 21.55 25.67
C PRO A 122 46.39 22.47 25.75
N ALA A 123 45.18 21.96 25.47
CA ALA A 123 43.93 22.70 25.55
C ALA A 123 43.29 22.73 26.95
N ILE A 124 43.73 21.89 27.91
CA ILE A 124 43.03 21.63 29.19
C ILE A 124 43.83 21.97 30.44
N ASP A 125 45.03 22.54 30.30
CA ASP A 125 45.66 23.28 31.40
C ASP A 125 44.89 24.59 31.75
N ASP A 126 43.86 24.93 30.97
CA ASP A 126 42.91 26.03 31.18
C ASP A 126 41.50 25.49 31.55
N PRO A 127 40.90 25.91 32.69
CA PRO A 127 39.52 25.60 33.05
C PRO A 127 38.47 25.87 31.95
N ALA A 128 38.76 26.79 31.02
CA ALA A 128 37.90 27.04 29.86
C ALA A 128 37.85 25.87 28.87
N GLY A 129 38.93 25.06 28.75
CA GLY A 129 39.03 23.92 27.86
C GLY A 129 38.00 22.81 28.16
N VAL A 130 37.77 22.54 29.44
CA VAL A 130 36.76 21.56 29.90
C VAL A 130 35.35 21.98 29.50
N TRP A 131 35.03 23.28 29.60
CA TRP A 131 33.75 23.82 29.16
C TRP A 131 33.56 23.72 27.64
N TRP A 132 34.62 23.93 26.84
CA TRP A 132 34.57 23.77 25.39
C TRP A 132 34.34 22.31 24.96
N ALA A 133 35.02 21.36 25.60
CA ALA A 133 34.82 19.93 25.35
C ALA A 133 33.41 19.46 25.73
N ALA A 134 32.90 19.91 26.89
CA ALA A 134 31.54 19.62 27.33
C ALA A 134 30.48 20.20 26.37
N LEU A 135 30.68 21.43 25.90
CA LEU A 135 29.81 22.08 24.92
C LEU A 135 29.81 21.34 23.57
N ALA A 136 30.98 20.92 23.09
CA ALA A 136 31.12 20.15 21.86
C ALA A 136 30.42 18.79 21.96
N ALA A 137 30.64 18.06 23.06
CA ALA A 137 29.99 16.78 23.33
C ALA A 137 28.46 16.93 23.39
N ALA A 138 27.95 17.95 24.08
CA ALA A 138 26.52 18.26 24.11
C ALA A 138 25.98 18.55 22.70
N GLY A 139 26.71 19.30 21.87
CA GLY A 139 26.36 19.56 20.48
C GLY A 139 26.28 18.28 19.62
N PHE A 140 27.26 17.38 19.71
CA PHE A 140 27.25 16.12 18.99
C PHE A 140 26.14 15.15 19.44
N VAL A 141 25.83 15.14 20.74
CA VAL A 141 24.73 14.36 21.30
C VAL A 141 23.39 14.88 20.78
N LEU A 142 23.16 16.19 20.87
CA LEU A 142 21.92 16.84 20.42
C LEU A 142 21.68 16.65 18.92
N THR A 143 22.72 16.81 18.10
CA THR A 143 22.61 16.62 16.64
C THR A 143 22.26 15.19 16.29
N THR A 144 22.95 14.21 16.88
CA THR A 144 22.67 12.78 16.67
C THR A 144 21.25 12.40 17.09
N ALA A 145 20.75 12.98 18.19
CA ALA A 145 19.42 12.69 18.70
C ALA A 145 18.28 13.39 17.93
N ALA A 146 18.55 14.53 17.30
CA ALA A 146 17.57 15.23 16.47
C ALA A 146 17.33 14.54 15.12
N GLU A 147 18.25 13.70 14.63
CA GLU A 147 18.15 13.05 13.31
C GLU A 147 16.89 12.19 13.07
N PRO A 148 16.46 11.29 13.99
CA PRO A 148 15.28 10.47 13.76
C PRO A 148 14.00 11.33 13.61
N PHE A 149 13.96 12.47 14.29
CA PHE A 149 12.89 13.45 14.14
C PHE A 149 12.93 14.06 12.75
N VAL A 150 14.11 14.46 12.26
CA VAL A 150 14.27 14.99 10.90
C VAL A 150 13.85 13.99 9.83
N VAL A 151 14.21 12.71 9.95
CA VAL A 151 13.73 11.64 9.05
C VAL A 151 12.21 11.57 9.02
N ARG A 152 11.61 11.55 10.20
CA ARG A 152 10.16 11.42 10.30
C ARG A 152 9.46 12.66 9.75
N LEU A 153 10.05 13.83 9.96
CA LEU A 153 9.57 15.06 9.39
C LEU A 153 9.67 15.07 7.84
N LEU A 154 10.75 14.51 7.28
CA LEU A 154 10.93 14.34 5.83
C LEU A 154 9.94 13.33 5.23
N ARG A 155 9.46 12.38 6.03
CA ARG A 155 8.45 11.37 5.65
C ARG A 155 7.01 11.86 5.78
N LEU A 156 6.77 13.01 6.41
CA LEU A 156 5.42 13.54 6.52
C LEU A 156 4.97 14.08 5.16
N PRO A 157 3.79 13.69 4.70
CA PRO A 157 3.32 14.08 3.38
C PRO A 157 3.12 15.59 3.29
N THR A 158 3.52 16.17 2.15
CA THR A 158 3.26 17.56 1.81
C THR A 158 2.41 17.62 0.54
N PRO A 159 1.31 18.39 0.53
CA PRO A 159 0.62 18.74 -0.71
C PRO A 159 1.62 19.26 -1.74
N TYR A 160 1.58 18.72 -2.95
CA TYR A 160 2.48 19.06 -4.04
C TYR A 160 1.66 19.53 -5.23
N ALA A 161 1.99 20.70 -5.76
CA ALA A 161 1.47 21.21 -7.00
C ALA A 161 2.60 21.95 -7.73
N ILE A 162 2.69 21.77 -9.04
CA ILE A 162 3.71 22.39 -9.87
C ILE A 162 3.10 22.86 -11.19
N ARG A 163 3.58 23.99 -11.70
CA ARG A 163 3.13 24.65 -12.94
C ARG A 163 1.63 25.04 -13.00
N LEU A 164 0.90 24.95 -11.90
CA LEU A 164 -0.43 25.54 -11.80
C LEU A 164 -0.29 27.06 -11.52
N PRO A 165 -0.81 27.94 -12.39
CA PRO A 165 -0.64 29.39 -12.23
C PRO A 165 -1.16 29.92 -10.90
N GLY A 166 -0.44 30.86 -10.29
CA GLY A 166 -0.84 31.50 -9.03
C GLY A 166 -0.50 30.73 -7.75
N LEU A 167 0.09 29.53 -7.87
CA LEU A 167 0.62 28.80 -6.71
C LEU A 167 2.11 29.08 -6.46
N PRO A 168 2.54 29.13 -5.19
CA PRO A 168 3.97 29.22 -4.87
C PRO A 168 4.70 27.94 -5.28
N VAL A 169 5.93 28.07 -5.78
CA VAL A 169 6.76 26.92 -6.14
C VAL A 169 7.18 26.18 -4.88
N LEU A 170 6.83 24.91 -4.78
CA LEU A 170 7.28 24.07 -3.68
C LEU A 170 8.81 23.85 -3.80
N PRO A 171 9.60 24.14 -2.76
CA PRO A 171 11.03 23.90 -2.81
C PRO A 171 11.35 22.42 -3.09
N ALA A 172 12.28 22.14 -4.00
CA ALA A 172 12.69 20.78 -4.35
C ALA A 172 13.08 19.94 -3.12
N ARG A 173 12.90 18.61 -3.22
CA ARG A 173 13.25 17.67 -2.15
C ARG A 173 14.73 17.76 -1.79
N ILE A 174 15.02 17.44 -0.54
CA ILE A 174 16.38 17.43 -0.01
C ILE A 174 17.04 16.15 -0.52
N ARG A 175 17.75 16.25 -1.65
CA ARG A 175 18.54 15.16 -2.25
C ARG A 175 19.72 14.71 -1.37
N TYR A 176 20.09 15.54 -0.40
CA TYR A 176 21.20 15.32 0.53
C TYR A 176 20.72 15.00 1.96
N GLY A 177 19.56 14.36 2.11
CA GLY A 177 19.05 13.95 3.44
C GLY A 177 20.01 13.01 4.20
N TRP A 178 20.98 12.41 3.49
CA TRP A 178 22.10 11.64 4.05
C TRP A 178 23.20 12.51 4.68
N LEU A 179 23.41 13.74 4.18
CA LEU A 179 24.54 14.61 4.54
C LEU A 179 24.70 14.83 6.05
N PRO A 180 23.65 15.11 6.86
CA PRO A 180 23.82 15.34 8.29
C PRO A 180 24.41 14.14 9.04
N GLY A 181 24.08 12.92 8.61
CA GLY A 181 24.65 11.71 9.19
C GLY A 181 26.15 11.59 8.93
N HIS A 182 26.59 11.86 7.70
CA HIS A 182 27.99 11.74 7.29
C HIS A 182 28.85 12.90 7.79
N THR A 183 28.38 14.15 7.70
CA THR A 183 29.08 15.31 8.26
C THR A 183 29.14 15.21 9.78
N GLY A 184 28.10 14.67 10.42
CA GLY A 184 28.12 14.37 11.85
C GLY A 184 29.20 13.36 12.23
N VAL A 185 29.35 12.25 11.49
CA VAL A 185 30.44 11.27 11.74
C VAL A 185 31.81 11.92 11.50
N LEU A 186 32.00 12.60 10.38
CA LEU A 186 33.25 13.27 10.04
C LEU A 186 33.63 14.34 11.06
N ALA A 187 32.66 15.13 11.51
CA ALA A 187 32.87 16.18 12.49
C ALA A 187 33.32 15.63 13.85
N VAL A 188 32.75 14.51 14.30
CA VAL A 188 33.20 13.84 15.52
C VAL A 188 34.61 13.28 15.34
N VAL A 189 34.91 12.66 14.20
CA VAL A 189 36.26 12.14 13.88
C VAL A 189 37.30 13.27 13.85
N LEU A 190 37.00 14.38 13.19
CA LEU A 190 37.90 15.55 13.13
C LEU A 190 38.10 16.18 14.50
N ALA A 191 37.05 16.28 15.32
CA ALA A 191 37.19 16.71 16.71
C ALA A 191 38.14 15.77 17.47
N THR A 192 38.10 14.46 17.21
CA THR A 192 38.96 13.47 17.89
C THR A 192 40.40 13.64 17.46
N LEU A 193 40.64 13.83 16.17
CA LEU A 193 41.98 14.09 15.66
C LEU A 193 42.55 15.41 16.17
N LEU A 194 41.76 16.48 16.17
CA LEU A 194 42.20 17.79 16.68
C LEU A 194 42.62 17.71 18.16
N GLU A 195 41.87 16.96 18.97
CA GLU A 195 42.23 16.73 20.36
C GLU A 195 43.54 15.94 20.48
N VAL A 196 43.66 14.83 19.74
CA VAL A 196 44.86 13.98 19.74
C VAL A 196 46.12 14.75 19.31
N PHE A 197 45.99 15.73 18.41
CA PHE A 197 47.09 16.58 17.94
C PHE A 197 47.25 17.89 18.74
N GLY A 198 46.49 18.08 19.82
CA GLY A 198 46.66 19.23 20.73
C GLY A 198 46.20 20.57 20.16
N ALA A 199 45.11 20.60 19.39
CA ALA A 199 44.52 21.84 18.90
C ALA A 199 43.85 22.66 20.03
N PRO A 200 43.70 23.99 19.88
CA PRO A 200 42.97 24.81 20.83
C PRO A 200 41.52 24.37 21.06
N GLY A 201 41.09 24.24 22.33
CA GLY A 201 39.79 23.67 22.70
C GLY A 201 38.56 24.38 22.12
N TRP A 202 38.65 25.67 21.78
CA TRP A 202 37.55 26.41 21.12
C TRP A 202 37.20 25.87 19.72
N MET A 203 38.10 25.08 19.09
CA MET A 203 37.84 24.42 17.81
C MET A 203 36.87 23.24 17.92
N LEU A 204 36.71 22.62 19.10
CA LEU A 204 35.81 21.47 19.28
C LEU A 204 34.31 21.85 19.10
N PRO A 205 33.79 22.94 19.70
CA PRO A 205 32.44 23.43 19.38
C PRO A 205 32.25 23.75 17.90
N VAL A 206 33.28 24.27 17.22
CA VAL A 206 33.23 24.55 15.77
C VAL A 206 33.03 23.25 14.98
N MET A 207 33.70 22.16 15.38
CA MET A 207 33.46 20.84 14.79
C MET A 207 32.04 20.35 15.08
N ALA A 208 31.50 20.53 16.28
CA ALA A 208 30.11 20.21 16.57
C ALA A 208 29.11 20.97 15.67
N MET A 209 29.45 22.22 15.27
CA MET A 209 28.67 22.99 14.31
C MET A 209 28.67 22.38 12.89
N LEU A 210 29.73 21.68 12.45
CA LEU A 210 29.76 21.00 11.15
C LEU A 210 28.70 19.88 11.04
N GLY A 211 28.32 19.26 12.15
CA GLY A 211 27.18 18.33 12.21
C GLY A 211 25.84 19.05 12.35
N ALA A 212 25.79 20.12 13.15
CA ALA A 212 24.55 20.84 13.46
C ALA A 212 24.01 21.69 12.30
N VAL A 213 24.87 22.35 11.54
CA VAL A 213 24.47 23.27 10.46
C VAL A 213 23.73 22.54 9.33
N PRO A 214 24.22 21.40 8.79
CA PRO A 214 23.47 20.62 7.81
C PRO A 214 22.12 20.14 8.34
N LEU A 215 22.07 19.69 9.61
CA LEU A 215 20.83 19.24 10.23
C LEU A 215 19.81 20.38 10.39
N ALA A 216 20.26 21.55 10.86
CA ALA A 216 19.44 22.75 10.99
C ALA A 216 18.94 23.23 9.61
N ALA A 217 19.79 23.21 8.58
CA ALA A 217 19.41 23.54 7.21
C ALA A 217 18.31 22.59 6.69
N VAL A 218 18.42 21.29 6.96
CA VAL A 218 17.37 20.31 6.63
C VAL A 218 16.07 20.62 7.37
N VAL A 219 16.12 20.89 8.68
CA VAL A 219 14.94 21.25 9.49
C VAL A 219 14.27 22.53 8.97
N LEU A 220 15.05 23.58 8.71
CA LEU A 220 14.55 24.85 8.17
C LEU A 220 13.90 24.65 6.80
N ARG A 221 14.49 23.83 5.94
CA ARG A 221 13.94 23.52 4.62
C ARG A 221 12.66 22.70 4.70
N VAL A 222 12.57 21.71 5.59
CA VAL A 222 11.32 21.00 5.89
C VAL A 222 10.24 21.96 6.38
N ARG A 223 10.57 22.83 7.35
CA ARG A 223 9.62 23.82 7.89
C ARG A 223 9.13 24.77 6.79
N THR A 224 10.03 25.25 5.96
CA THR A 224 9.72 26.13 4.82
C THR A 224 8.83 25.40 3.82
N ARG A 225 9.20 24.18 3.41
CA ARG A 225 8.40 23.34 2.51
C ARG A 225 7.00 23.11 3.05
N ARG A 226 6.84 22.84 4.35
CA ARG A 226 5.52 22.66 4.98
C ARG A 226 4.69 23.92 5.03
N ARG A 227 5.28 25.06 5.36
CA ARG A 227 4.58 26.36 5.33
C ARG A 227 4.06 26.64 3.93
N ILE A 228 4.90 26.43 2.91
CA ILE A 228 4.53 26.61 1.50
C ILE A 228 3.47 25.59 1.11
N ALA A 229 3.60 24.31 1.47
CA ALA A 229 2.61 23.28 1.16
C ALA A 229 1.24 23.56 1.82
N GLY A 230 1.23 24.10 3.04
CA GLY A 230 0.00 24.58 3.68
C GLY A 230 -0.66 25.73 2.91
N ARG A 231 0.14 26.69 2.41
CA ARG A 231 -0.34 27.75 1.52
C ARG A 231 -0.87 27.19 0.20
N ILE A 232 -0.15 26.24 -0.42
CA ILE A 232 -0.59 25.55 -1.65
C ILE A 232 -1.96 24.93 -1.41
N ARG A 233 -2.15 24.16 -0.33
CA ARG A 233 -3.43 23.52 -0.02
C ARG A 233 -4.58 24.52 0.11
N GLY A 234 -4.34 25.66 0.76
CA GLY A 234 -5.35 26.72 0.90
C GLY A 234 -5.66 27.49 -0.38
N LEU A 235 -4.69 27.64 -1.28
CA LEU A 235 -4.83 28.35 -2.56
C LEU A 235 -5.27 27.43 -3.72
N LEU A 236 -5.17 26.11 -3.55
CA LEU A 236 -5.40 25.13 -4.60
C LEU A 236 -6.78 25.26 -5.25
N PRO A 237 -7.91 25.37 -4.51
CA PRO A 237 -9.23 25.49 -5.13
C PRO A 237 -9.34 26.70 -6.06
N ALA A 238 -8.85 27.87 -5.63
CA ALA A 238 -8.88 29.09 -6.43
C ALA A 238 -7.96 29.01 -7.66
N ALA A 239 -6.79 28.38 -7.52
CA ALA A 239 -5.85 28.20 -8.63
C ALA A 239 -6.40 27.23 -9.70
N VAL A 240 -7.04 26.13 -9.27
CA VAL A 240 -7.72 25.20 -10.17
C VAL A 240 -8.89 25.88 -10.88
N ALA A 241 -9.71 26.64 -10.15
CA ALA A 241 -10.83 27.39 -10.74
C ALA A 241 -10.38 28.38 -11.82
N ARG A 242 -9.25 29.08 -11.60
CA ARG A 242 -8.68 30.00 -12.60
C ARG A 242 -8.13 29.29 -13.82
N TYR A 243 -7.50 28.13 -13.63
CA TYR A 243 -6.97 27.32 -14.73
C TYR A 243 -8.09 26.64 -15.54
N ALA A 244 -9.25 26.41 -14.91
CA ALA A 244 -10.46 25.84 -15.51
C ALA A 244 -10.20 24.56 -16.33
N PRO A 245 -9.59 23.52 -15.72
CA PRO A 245 -9.35 22.27 -16.42
C PRO A 245 -10.66 21.59 -16.82
N GLN A 246 -10.72 21.03 -18.02
CA GLN A 246 -11.88 20.27 -18.50
C GLN A 246 -11.78 18.79 -18.19
N PHE A 247 -10.56 18.26 -18.04
CA PHE A 247 -10.36 16.88 -17.62
C PHE A 247 -9.11 16.71 -16.76
N VAL A 248 -9.00 15.52 -16.14
CA VAL A 248 -7.79 15.09 -15.42
C VAL A 248 -7.21 13.82 -16.03
N LEU A 249 -5.88 13.72 -16.07
CA LEU A 249 -5.15 12.49 -16.31
C LEU A 249 -4.67 11.94 -14.96
N TYR A 250 -5.21 10.82 -14.51
CA TYR A 250 -5.09 10.36 -13.13
C TYR A 250 -4.27 9.07 -12.99
N THR A 251 -3.47 8.99 -11.92
CA THR A 251 -2.92 7.71 -11.45
C THR A 251 -2.79 7.62 -9.92
N ALA A 252 -3.15 6.45 -9.38
CA ALA A 252 -2.95 6.11 -7.97
C ALA A 252 -1.73 5.24 -7.70
N ARG A 253 -0.87 5.00 -8.70
CA ARG A 253 0.35 4.21 -8.50
C ARG A 253 1.34 4.94 -7.56
N PRO A 254 1.94 4.23 -6.60
CA PRO A 254 2.90 4.82 -5.66
C PRO A 254 4.34 4.90 -6.22
N ASP A 255 4.62 4.14 -7.28
CA ASP A 255 5.90 4.05 -7.97
C ASP A 255 5.97 4.96 -9.21
N ASP A 256 7.10 4.98 -9.92
CA ASP A 256 7.27 5.83 -11.10
C ASP A 256 6.33 5.39 -12.24
N ALA A 257 5.20 6.08 -12.35
CA ALA A 257 4.21 5.90 -13.40
C ALA A 257 4.42 6.86 -14.60
N SER A 258 5.57 7.55 -14.67
CA SER A 258 5.79 8.59 -15.69
C SER A 258 5.66 8.06 -17.11
N TYR A 259 6.22 6.88 -17.41
CA TYR A 259 6.14 6.29 -18.75
C TYR A 259 4.69 6.03 -19.20
N GLN A 260 3.82 5.58 -18.28
CA GLN A 260 2.40 5.31 -18.57
C GLN A 260 1.62 6.59 -18.84
N LEU A 261 2.02 7.71 -18.24
CA LEU A 261 1.38 9.01 -18.45
C LEU A 261 1.92 9.70 -19.72
N THR A 262 3.24 9.73 -19.89
CA THR A 262 3.90 10.48 -20.96
C THR A 262 3.56 9.96 -22.35
N MET A 263 3.29 8.66 -22.50
CA MET A 263 2.89 8.07 -23.79
C MET A 263 1.53 8.57 -24.32
N TRP A 264 0.70 9.18 -23.45
CA TRP A 264 -0.62 9.72 -23.83
C TRP A 264 -0.59 11.24 -24.02
N LEU A 265 0.40 11.95 -23.46
CA LEU A 265 0.42 13.42 -23.45
C LEU A 265 0.34 14.05 -24.85
N PRO A 266 1.12 13.61 -25.87
CA PRO A 266 1.05 14.24 -27.19
C PRO A 266 -0.35 14.18 -27.81
N TYR A 267 -1.12 13.13 -27.52
CA TYR A 267 -2.46 12.92 -28.06
C TYR A 267 -3.54 13.62 -27.25
N LEU A 268 -3.38 13.71 -25.93
CA LEU A 268 -4.28 14.48 -25.06
C LEU A 268 -4.12 15.99 -25.32
N GLU A 269 -2.91 16.48 -25.59
CA GLU A 269 -2.65 17.88 -25.95
C GLU A 269 -3.31 18.25 -27.30
N ARG A 270 -3.33 17.35 -28.29
CA ARG A 270 -4.06 17.51 -29.57
C ARG A 270 -5.57 17.70 -29.39
N ALA A 271 -6.15 17.30 -28.26
CA ALA A 271 -7.56 17.56 -27.96
C ALA A 271 -7.87 19.05 -27.78
N GLY A 272 -6.86 19.88 -27.49
CA GLY A 272 -6.99 21.33 -27.36
C GLY A 272 -7.81 21.77 -26.14
N ARG A 273 -7.94 20.92 -25.12
CA ARG A 273 -8.64 21.24 -23.87
C ARG A 273 -7.63 21.33 -22.71
N PRO A 274 -7.77 22.30 -21.77
CA PRO A 274 -6.90 22.40 -20.61
C PRO A 274 -7.13 21.21 -19.66
N PHE A 275 -6.06 20.63 -19.13
CA PHE A 275 -6.14 19.49 -18.21
C PHE A 275 -5.07 19.51 -17.12
N LEU A 276 -5.30 18.72 -16.07
CA LEU A 276 -4.37 18.49 -14.97
C LEU A 276 -3.89 17.05 -14.96
N ILE A 277 -2.66 16.82 -14.51
CA ILE A 277 -2.19 15.49 -14.12
C ILE A 277 -2.34 15.34 -12.61
N VAL A 278 -3.07 14.32 -12.16
CA VAL A 278 -3.35 14.09 -10.74
C VAL A 278 -2.71 12.78 -10.28
N THR A 279 -1.88 12.85 -9.24
CA THR A 279 -1.26 11.67 -8.61
C THR A 279 -1.67 11.53 -7.15
N ARG A 280 -1.57 10.32 -6.60
CA ARG A 280 -1.75 10.05 -5.15
C ARG A 280 -0.46 10.11 -4.34
N ASP A 281 0.68 10.02 -5.00
CA ASP A 281 2.01 10.11 -4.39
C ASP A 281 2.89 11.15 -5.09
N GLU A 282 3.79 11.77 -4.32
CA GLU A 282 4.63 12.88 -4.80
C GLU A 282 5.81 12.40 -5.67
N LEU A 283 6.24 11.13 -5.55
CA LEU A 283 7.29 10.55 -6.40
C LEU A 283 6.86 10.50 -7.88
N PRO A 284 5.71 9.91 -8.26
CA PRO A 284 5.23 9.99 -9.63
C PRO A 284 4.93 11.43 -10.05
N ALA A 285 4.46 12.30 -9.14
CA ALA A 285 4.22 13.71 -9.46
C ALA A 285 5.50 14.42 -9.93
N GLU A 286 6.60 14.25 -9.19
CA GLU A 286 7.91 14.83 -9.54
C GLU A 286 8.47 14.22 -10.84
N ALA A 287 8.34 12.91 -11.02
CA ALA A 287 8.85 12.19 -12.19
C ALA A 287 8.13 12.61 -13.49
N VAL A 288 6.81 12.79 -13.43
CA VAL A 288 6.01 13.28 -14.56
C VAL A 288 6.27 14.76 -14.79
N ALA A 289 6.36 15.54 -13.71
CA ALA A 289 6.57 16.97 -13.83
C ALA A 289 7.88 17.31 -14.55
N ALA A 290 8.92 16.48 -14.41
CA ALA A 290 10.18 16.67 -15.12
C ALA A 290 10.11 16.44 -16.64
N ARG A 291 9.03 15.82 -17.15
CA ARG A 291 8.93 15.35 -18.55
C ARG A 291 7.82 16.03 -19.37
N CYS A 292 7.07 16.95 -18.78
CA CYS A 292 5.98 17.66 -19.47
C CYS A 292 5.79 19.08 -18.95
N ALA A 293 5.06 19.92 -19.70
CA ALA A 293 4.71 21.28 -19.29
C ALA A 293 3.35 21.36 -18.57
N VAL A 294 2.52 20.30 -18.64
CA VAL A 294 1.19 20.24 -18.03
C VAL A 294 1.28 20.44 -16.49
N PRO A 295 0.31 21.14 -15.86
CA PRO A 295 0.25 21.25 -14.42
C PRO A 295 0.04 19.89 -13.74
N VAL A 296 0.79 19.63 -12.67
CA VAL A 296 0.73 18.37 -11.92
C VAL A 296 0.36 18.65 -10.47
N VAL A 297 -0.63 17.93 -9.95
CA VAL A 297 -1.12 18.04 -8.57
C VAL A 297 -1.10 16.67 -7.90
N CYS A 298 -0.56 16.60 -6.69
CA CYS A 298 -0.57 15.41 -5.85
C CYS A 298 -1.65 15.56 -4.77
N CYS A 299 -2.72 14.78 -4.90
CA CYS A 299 -3.81 14.70 -3.95
C CYS A 299 -3.66 13.40 -3.16
N ARG A 300 -3.06 13.43 -1.97
CA ARG A 300 -2.70 12.20 -1.25
C ARG A 300 -3.86 11.59 -0.47
N ALA A 301 -4.63 12.41 0.24
CA ALA A 301 -5.83 11.97 0.97
C ALA A 301 -7.04 12.04 0.05
N ALA A 302 -8.08 11.22 0.29
CA ALA A 302 -9.34 11.36 -0.46
C ALA A 302 -9.88 12.80 -0.38
N ALA A 303 -9.80 13.42 0.80
CA ALA A 303 -10.18 14.82 1.02
C ALA A 303 -9.38 15.86 0.21
N ASP A 304 -8.18 15.53 -0.27
CA ASP A 304 -7.40 16.44 -1.12
C ASP A 304 -7.92 16.46 -2.56
N LEU A 305 -8.70 15.45 -2.97
CA LEU A 305 -9.34 15.43 -4.29
C LEU A 305 -10.52 16.41 -4.34
N ASP A 306 -11.21 16.66 -3.23
CA ASP A 306 -12.28 17.66 -3.14
C ASP A 306 -11.74 19.07 -3.50
N LEU A 307 -10.47 19.35 -3.20
CA LEU A 307 -9.82 20.65 -3.48
C LEU A 307 -9.58 20.93 -4.97
N ILE A 308 -9.60 19.90 -5.82
CA ILE A 308 -9.43 20.06 -7.27
C ILE A 308 -10.75 19.94 -8.02
N MET A 309 -11.85 19.59 -7.34
CA MET A 309 -13.16 19.52 -7.96
C MET A 309 -13.63 20.94 -8.32
N ASN A 310 -13.96 21.14 -9.60
CA ASN A 310 -14.36 22.44 -10.14
C ASN A 310 -15.45 22.27 -11.19
N GLU A 311 -16.30 23.28 -11.35
CA GLU A 311 -17.39 23.32 -12.33
C GLU A 311 -16.95 23.17 -13.79
N SER A 312 -15.67 23.39 -14.12
CA SER A 312 -15.15 23.17 -15.48
C SER A 312 -14.83 21.71 -15.77
N LEU A 313 -14.59 20.87 -14.75
CA LEU A 313 -14.19 19.48 -14.92
C LEU A 313 -15.36 18.62 -15.43
N ARG A 314 -15.08 17.79 -16.42
CA ARG A 314 -16.07 16.94 -17.11
C ARG A 314 -15.65 15.47 -17.17
N ALA A 315 -14.35 15.20 -17.27
CA ALA A 315 -13.85 13.84 -17.45
C ALA A 315 -12.56 13.53 -16.66
N ALA A 316 -12.33 12.24 -16.43
CA ALA A 316 -11.11 11.71 -15.82
C ALA A 316 -10.58 10.53 -16.64
N PHE A 317 -9.32 10.56 -17.04
CA PHE A 317 -8.65 9.53 -17.84
C PHE A 317 -7.67 8.72 -16.99
N TYR A 318 -7.72 7.39 -17.12
CA TYR A 318 -6.95 6.44 -16.31
C TYR A 318 -6.02 5.59 -17.17
N VAL A 319 -4.71 5.66 -16.90
CA VAL A 319 -3.67 4.98 -17.71
C VAL A 319 -3.29 3.58 -17.20
N ASN A 320 -3.86 3.14 -16.09
CA ASN A 320 -3.62 1.82 -15.50
C ASN A 320 -4.80 1.36 -14.64
N ALA A 321 -4.86 0.07 -14.36
CA ALA A 321 -5.84 -0.56 -13.47
C ALA A 321 -5.35 -0.61 -12.01
N SER A 322 -4.85 0.50 -11.47
CA SER A 322 -4.42 0.54 -10.06
C SER A 322 -5.61 0.45 -9.13
N SER A 323 -5.51 -0.35 -8.06
CA SER A 323 -6.55 -0.47 -7.03
C SER A 323 -6.92 0.88 -6.42
N GLY A 324 -5.96 1.81 -6.29
CA GLY A 324 -6.22 3.16 -5.77
C GLY A 324 -7.05 4.07 -6.68
N ASN A 325 -7.42 3.65 -7.90
CA ASN A 325 -8.24 4.45 -8.81
C ASN A 325 -9.67 4.68 -8.30
N GLY A 326 -10.19 3.76 -7.47
CA GLY A 326 -11.50 3.90 -6.83
C GLY A 326 -11.68 5.21 -6.05
N ALA A 327 -10.58 5.81 -5.57
CA ALA A 327 -10.62 7.08 -4.84
C ALA A 327 -11.09 8.28 -5.67
N LEU A 328 -10.90 8.27 -7.00
CA LEU A 328 -11.42 9.32 -7.90
C LEU A 328 -12.76 8.91 -8.55
N ILE A 329 -13.05 7.62 -8.68
CA ILE A 329 -14.31 7.14 -9.31
C ILE A 329 -15.56 7.52 -8.53
N ARG A 330 -15.41 7.89 -7.25
CA ARG A 330 -16.51 8.39 -6.41
C ARG A 330 -17.11 9.73 -6.86
N TYR A 331 -16.46 10.46 -7.76
CA TYR A 331 -16.92 11.77 -8.22
C TYR A 331 -17.80 11.62 -9.47
N HIS A 332 -19.06 11.23 -9.26
CA HIS A 332 -20.05 10.91 -10.31
C HIS A 332 -20.32 12.05 -11.30
N GLN A 333 -19.92 13.28 -10.98
CA GLN A 333 -19.99 14.41 -11.91
C GLN A 333 -18.99 14.32 -13.07
N LEU A 334 -18.02 13.39 -13.01
CA LEU A 334 -17.03 13.18 -14.06
C LEU A 334 -17.38 11.95 -14.90
N THR A 335 -17.16 12.03 -16.21
CA THR A 335 -17.08 10.84 -17.06
C THR A 335 -15.71 10.18 -16.84
N HIS A 336 -15.70 8.98 -16.26
CA HIS A 336 -14.51 8.20 -16.01
C HIS A 336 -14.15 7.32 -17.21
N VAL A 337 -12.98 7.56 -17.81
CA VAL A 337 -12.53 6.90 -19.05
C VAL A 337 -11.26 6.09 -18.80
N TYR A 338 -11.34 4.78 -19.01
CA TYR A 338 -10.16 3.91 -18.99
C TYR A 338 -9.41 3.96 -20.32
N LEU A 339 -8.09 4.15 -20.27
CA LEU A 339 -7.17 4.12 -21.42
C LEU A 339 -6.23 2.92 -21.38
N GLY A 340 -5.68 2.60 -20.21
CA GLY A 340 -4.59 1.62 -20.08
C GLY A 340 -3.26 2.12 -20.64
N HIS A 341 -2.34 1.19 -20.91
CA HIS A 341 -0.97 1.46 -21.37
C HIS A 341 -0.46 0.42 -22.39
N GLY A 342 -1.39 -0.30 -23.02
CA GLY A 342 -1.11 -1.34 -24.00
C GLY A 342 -2.34 -2.24 -24.18
N ASP A 343 -2.53 -2.77 -25.39
CA ASP A 343 -3.55 -3.76 -25.69
C ASP A 343 -2.88 -5.09 -26.04
N SER A 344 -3.33 -6.18 -25.43
CA SER A 344 -2.79 -7.54 -25.62
C SER A 344 -3.77 -8.59 -25.12
N ASP A 345 -3.56 -9.85 -25.48
CA ASP A 345 -4.41 -10.96 -25.06
C ASP A 345 -4.08 -11.51 -23.66
N LYS A 346 -3.45 -10.70 -22.80
CA LYS A 346 -3.08 -11.06 -21.43
C LYS A 346 -4.16 -10.67 -20.42
N PRO A 347 -4.25 -11.36 -19.26
CA PRO A 347 -5.20 -11.03 -18.18
C PRO A 347 -5.34 -9.54 -17.81
N PRO A 348 -4.27 -8.73 -17.75
CA PRO A 348 -4.41 -7.30 -17.47
C PRO A 348 -5.28 -6.52 -18.45
N SER A 349 -5.44 -6.98 -19.71
CA SER A 349 -6.24 -6.29 -20.74
C SER A 349 -7.73 -6.62 -20.67
N TYR A 350 -8.13 -7.62 -19.88
CA TYR A 350 -9.52 -7.96 -19.59
C TYR A 350 -9.80 -7.98 -18.09
N ASN A 351 -9.10 -7.12 -17.34
CA ASN A 351 -9.24 -7.05 -15.88
C ASN A 351 -10.67 -6.60 -15.49
N PRO A 352 -11.37 -7.32 -14.59
CA PRO A 352 -12.73 -6.94 -14.16
C PRO A 352 -12.83 -5.56 -13.54
N THR A 353 -11.73 -5.01 -13.01
CA THR A 353 -11.69 -3.64 -12.51
C THR A 353 -12.02 -2.59 -13.57
N HIS A 354 -11.95 -2.90 -14.87
CA HIS A 354 -12.35 -1.96 -15.91
C HIS A 354 -13.87 -1.69 -15.92
N ALA A 355 -14.68 -2.56 -15.33
CA ALA A 355 -16.12 -2.39 -15.26
C ALA A 355 -16.57 -1.14 -14.48
N MET A 356 -15.71 -0.62 -13.59
CA MET A 356 -16.01 0.54 -12.73
C MET A 356 -15.98 1.89 -13.47
N TYR A 357 -15.42 1.94 -14.68
CA TYR A 357 -15.36 3.17 -15.47
C TYR A 357 -16.66 3.35 -16.28
N ASP A 358 -16.96 4.58 -16.66
CA ASP A 358 -18.13 4.90 -17.49
C ASP A 358 -17.87 4.59 -18.97
N ARG A 359 -16.63 4.79 -19.41
CA ARG A 359 -16.17 4.46 -20.76
C ARG A 359 -14.85 3.72 -20.73
N ILE A 360 -14.68 2.81 -21.68
CA ILE A 360 -13.45 2.05 -21.91
C ILE A 360 -13.02 2.33 -23.35
N PHE A 361 -11.91 3.05 -23.49
CA PHE A 361 -11.32 3.30 -24.80
C PHE A 361 -10.50 2.09 -25.21
N THR A 362 -10.83 1.52 -26.37
CA THR A 362 -10.21 0.32 -26.88
C THR A 362 -9.53 0.57 -28.21
N ALA A 363 -8.48 -0.21 -28.48
CA ALA A 363 -7.73 -0.10 -29.72
C ALA A 363 -8.56 -0.59 -30.93
N GLY A 364 -9.26 -1.71 -30.78
CA GLY A 364 -10.09 -2.30 -31.83
C GLY A 364 -11.24 -3.14 -31.25
N PRO A 365 -12.16 -3.63 -32.11
CA PRO A 365 -13.26 -4.50 -31.70
C PRO A 365 -12.85 -5.76 -30.92
N ALA A 366 -11.69 -6.35 -31.20
CA ALA A 366 -11.16 -7.52 -30.50
C ALA A 366 -11.07 -7.30 -28.99
N ALA A 367 -10.61 -6.12 -28.57
CA ALA A 367 -10.47 -5.77 -27.16
C ALA A 367 -11.82 -5.74 -26.44
N ASN A 368 -12.91 -5.37 -27.12
CA ASN A 368 -14.26 -5.35 -26.52
C ASN A 368 -14.77 -6.77 -26.25
N ARG A 369 -14.62 -7.67 -27.24
CA ARG A 369 -15.10 -9.07 -27.14
C ARG A 369 -14.31 -9.87 -26.10
N ARG A 370 -13.01 -9.57 -25.96
CA ARG A 370 -12.09 -10.24 -25.03
C ARG A 370 -12.61 -10.31 -23.59
N TYR A 371 -13.33 -9.29 -23.11
CA TYR A 371 -13.91 -9.31 -21.76
C TYR A 371 -14.95 -10.44 -21.62
N GLY A 372 -15.92 -10.49 -22.53
CA GLY A 372 -16.97 -11.52 -22.53
C GLY A 372 -16.39 -12.93 -22.70
N ASP A 373 -15.43 -13.09 -23.61
CA ASP A 373 -14.74 -14.36 -23.88
C ASP A 373 -14.03 -14.92 -22.64
N HIS A 374 -13.66 -14.06 -21.69
CA HIS A 374 -13.01 -14.43 -20.42
C HIS A 374 -13.95 -14.32 -19.20
N GLY A 375 -15.27 -14.30 -19.43
CA GLY A 375 -16.28 -14.27 -18.39
C GLY A 375 -16.32 -12.96 -17.60
N VAL A 376 -15.85 -11.85 -18.17
CA VAL A 376 -15.89 -10.52 -17.57
C VAL A 376 -17.04 -9.73 -18.17
N LEU A 377 -18.15 -9.68 -17.43
CA LEU A 377 -19.36 -9.00 -17.88
C LEU A 377 -19.24 -7.48 -17.70
N ILE A 378 -19.16 -6.76 -18.82
CA ILE A 378 -19.19 -5.30 -18.91
C ILE A 378 -20.28 -4.90 -19.89
N ASP A 379 -21.00 -3.82 -19.60
CA ASP A 379 -22.01 -3.29 -20.51
C ASP A 379 -21.38 -2.86 -21.85
N PRO A 380 -21.82 -3.40 -23.00
CA PRO A 380 -21.25 -3.08 -24.30
C PRO A 380 -21.24 -1.59 -24.64
N ALA A 381 -22.19 -0.80 -24.12
CA ALA A 381 -22.29 0.63 -24.37
C ALA A 381 -21.13 1.43 -23.76
N LYS A 382 -20.38 0.84 -22.83
CA LYS A 382 -19.18 1.47 -22.25
C LYS A 382 -17.99 1.46 -23.20
N PHE A 383 -17.93 0.55 -24.17
CA PHE A 383 -16.78 0.43 -25.06
C PHE A 383 -16.81 1.46 -26.18
N ARG A 384 -15.66 2.11 -26.41
CA ARG A 384 -15.45 3.02 -27.54
C ARG A 384 -14.14 2.65 -28.23
N VAL A 385 -14.24 2.15 -29.47
CA VAL A 385 -13.07 1.91 -30.31
C VAL A 385 -12.52 3.25 -30.77
N VAL A 386 -11.28 3.55 -30.37
CA VAL A 386 -10.59 4.82 -30.65
C VAL A 386 -9.20 4.64 -31.26
N GLY A 387 -8.76 3.40 -31.44
CA GLY A 387 -7.42 3.08 -31.91
C GLY A 387 -6.39 3.12 -30.78
N ARG A 388 -5.16 2.72 -31.12
CA ARG A 388 -3.98 2.85 -30.25
C ARG A 388 -3.08 3.97 -30.78
N PRO A 389 -3.30 5.25 -30.40
CA PRO A 389 -2.72 6.39 -31.11
C PRO A 389 -1.19 6.35 -31.21
N GLN A 390 -0.50 5.69 -30.27
CA GLN A 390 0.94 5.49 -30.29
C GLN A 390 1.45 4.74 -31.52
N VAL A 391 0.64 3.92 -32.19
CA VAL A 391 1.07 3.20 -33.40
C VAL A 391 1.07 4.08 -34.65
N GLU A 392 0.58 5.33 -34.59
CA GLU A 392 0.61 6.28 -35.72
C GLU A 392 2.03 6.50 -36.27
N VAL A 393 3.07 6.31 -35.45
CA VAL A 393 4.48 6.43 -35.87
C VAL A 393 5.05 5.15 -36.50
N VAL A 394 4.31 4.02 -36.44
CA VAL A 394 4.70 2.75 -37.03
C VAL A 394 4.38 2.79 -38.52
N ARG A 395 5.41 2.56 -39.34
CA ARG A 395 5.35 2.68 -40.80
C ARG A 395 5.25 1.31 -41.44
N SER A 396 4.48 1.23 -42.52
CA SER A 396 4.55 0.09 -43.44
C SER A 396 5.95 -0.04 -44.05
N ILE A 397 6.26 -1.20 -44.64
CA ILE A 397 7.52 -1.38 -45.35
C ILE A 397 7.67 -0.30 -46.44
N ASP A 398 8.82 0.38 -46.44
CA ASP A 398 9.17 1.36 -47.46
C ASP A 398 9.20 0.67 -48.83
N PRO A 399 8.51 1.20 -49.88
CA PRO A 399 8.59 0.65 -51.23
C PRO A 399 10.02 0.41 -51.73
N ALA A 400 10.98 1.28 -51.39
CA ALA A 400 12.37 1.10 -51.75
C ALA A 400 13.02 -0.10 -51.01
N ARG A 401 12.77 -0.21 -49.71
CA ARG A 401 13.22 -1.34 -48.90
C ARG A 401 12.60 -2.66 -49.37
N ARG A 402 11.32 -2.64 -49.74
CA ARG A 402 10.64 -3.79 -50.33
C ARG A 402 11.31 -4.21 -51.65
N ALA A 403 11.60 -3.27 -52.54
CA ALA A 403 12.31 -3.56 -53.79
C ALA A 403 13.71 -4.13 -53.55
N GLU A 404 14.45 -3.60 -52.57
CA GLU A 404 15.76 -4.13 -52.15
C GLU A 404 15.64 -5.59 -51.67
N ARG A 405 14.68 -5.87 -50.78
CA ARG A 405 14.40 -7.22 -50.29
C ARG A 405 14.05 -8.17 -51.44
N MET A 406 13.20 -7.74 -52.38
CA MET A 406 12.84 -8.49 -53.59
C MET A 406 14.05 -8.79 -54.49
N ALA A 407 15.07 -7.93 -54.48
CA ALA A 407 16.31 -8.11 -55.23
C ALA A 407 17.37 -8.97 -54.49
N GLY A 408 16.98 -9.67 -53.42
CA GLY A 408 17.89 -10.49 -52.60
C GLY A 408 18.57 -9.71 -51.48
N GLY A 409 18.11 -8.50 -51.18
CA GLY A 409 18.60 -7.70 -50.07
C GLY A 409 18.44 -8.40 -48.71
N ARG A 410 19.43 -8.20 -47.85
CA ARG A 410 19.53 -8.85 -46.54
C ARG A 410 18.32 -8.56 -45.65
N PRO A 411 17.67 -9.56 -45.02
CA PRO A 411 16.58 -9.33 -44.08
C PRO A 411 17.05 -8.73 -42.75
N VAL A 412 16.23 -7.84 -42.17
CA VAL A 412 16.40 -7.35 -40.79
C VAL A 412 15.28 -7.89 -39.92
N ALA A 413 15.62 -8.75 -38.95
CA ALA A 413 14.67 -9.37 -38.02
C ALA A 413 14.72 -8.68 -36.65
N LEU A 414 13.57 -8.23 -36.14
CA LEU A 414 13.43 -7.81 -34.75
C LEU A 414 13.11 -9.03 -33.90
N TYR A 415 13.96 -9.35 -32.92
CA TYR A 415 13.65 -10.33 -31.87
C TYR A 415 13.36 -9.60 -30.56
N ALA A 416 12.11 -9.68 -30.10
CA ALA A 416 11.61 -8.96 -28.93
C ALA A 416 10.85 -9.88 -27.96
N PRO A 417 11.57 -10.64 -27.11
CA PRO A 417 10.94 -11.54 -26.13
C PRO A 417 10.32 -10.77 -24.94
N THR A 418 9.19 -11.25 -24.41
CA THR A 418 8.64 -10.76 -23.13
C THR A 418 9.52 -11.19 -21.96
N TRP A 419 9.31 -10.62 -20.78
CA TRP A 419 9.90 -11.07 -19.52
C TRP A 419 9.04 -12.15 -18.86
N LYS A 420 9.59 -12.87 -17.87
CA LYS A 420 9.00 -14.04 -17.20
C LYS A 420 7.69 -13.80 -16.43
N GLY A 421 7.24 -12.55 -16.26
CA GLY A 421 6.04 -12.23 -15.50
C GLY A 421 6.22 -12.31 -13.97
N HIS A 422 5.30 -11.70 -13.22
CA HIS A 422 5.34 -11.75 -11.74
C HIS A 422 4.70 -13.04 -11.18
N VAL A 423 3.86 -13.69 -11.99
CA VAL A 423 2.98 -14.82 -11.64
C VAL A 423 2.98 -15.84 -12.79
N SER A 424 2.65 -17.10 -12.50
CA SER A 424 2.77 -18.22 -13.46
C SER A 424 1.93 -18.04 -14.72
N GLU A 425 0.74 -17.43 -14.62
CA GLU A 425 -0.16 -17.15 -15.74
C GLU A 425 0.45 -16.20 -16.79
N THR A 426 1.48 -15.44 -16.40
CA THR A 426 2.16 -14.46 -17.25
C THR A 426 3.57 -14.90 -17.68
N ALA A 427 3.97 -16.14 -17.37
CA ALA A 427 5.28 -16.69 -17.70
C ALA A 427 5.36 -17.19 -19.15
N LEU A 428 5.30 -16.24 -20.10
CA LEU A 428 5.16 -16.49 -21.53
C LEU A 428 6.44 -16.14 -22.34
N SER A 429 7.57 -15.95 -21.66
CA SER A 429 8.83 -15.49 -22.27
C SER A 429 9.50 -16.56 -23.12
N SER A 430 9.98 -16.18 -24.30
CA SER A 430 10.87 -17.00 -25.15
C SER A 430 12.37 -16.78 -24.90
N LEU A 431 12.74 -15.96 -23.92
CA LEU A 431 14.13 -15.51 -23.72
C LEU A 431 15.09 -16.68 -23.44
N ASP A 432 14.64 -17.72 -22.75
CA ASP A 432 15.39 -18.95 -22.48
C ASP A 432 15.85 -19.71 -23.74
N ARG A 433 15.23 -19.42 -24.89
CA ARG A 433 15.55 -20.00 -26.21
C ARG A 433 16.27 -19.01 -27.15
N ALA A 434 16.62 -17.83 -26.67
CA ALA A 434 17.15 -16.73 -27.47
C ALA A 434 18.40 -17.09 -28.30
N GLU A 435 19.34 -17.86 -27.72
CA GLU A 435 20.57 -18.26 -28.42
C GLU A 435 20.27 -19.10 -29.68
N ALA A 436 19.29 -20.01 -29.61
CA ALA A 436 18.91 -20.86 -30.74
C ALA A 436 18.20 -20.06 -31.85
N ILE A 437 17.27 -19.16 -31.47
CA ILE A 437 16.55 -18.29 -32.41
C ILE A 437 17.52 -17.37 -33.15
N VAL A 438 18.45 -16.74 -32.41
CA VAL A 438 19.45 -15.86 -33.01
C VAL A 438 20.38 -16.66 -33.92
N THR A 439 20.82 -17.85 -33.52
CA THR A 439 21.64 -18.71 -34.40
C THR A 439 20.93 -19.01 -35.72
N ALA A 440 19.67 -19.43 -35.68
CA ALA A 440 18.90 -19.75 -36.88
C ALA A 440 18.68 -18.55 -37.82
N LEU A 441 18.61 -17.32 -37.27
CA LEU A 441 18.58 -16.07 -38.04
C LEU A 441 19.92 -15.77 -38.71
N LEU A 442 21.03 -15.90 -37.98
CA LEU A 442 22.38 -15.64 -38.50
C LEU A 442 22.74 -16.62 -39.63
N GLU A 443 22.35 -17.90 -39.51
CA GLU A 443 22.52 -18.93 -40.55
C GLU A 443 21.81 -18.60 -41.87
N ARG A 444 20.78 -17.72 -41.82
CA ARG A 444 20.00 -17.26 -42.98
C ARG A 444 20.37 -15.85 -43.43
N ASP A 445 21.60 -15.43 -43.09
CA ASP A 445 22.15 -14.10 -43.36
C ASP A 445 21.29 -12.93 -42.82
N ALA A 446 20.43 -13.14 -41.81
CA ALA A 446 19.62 -12.05 -41.28
C ALA A 446 20.45 -11.13 -40.37
N ALA A 447 20.26 -9.81 -40.53
CA ALA A 447 20.62 -8.83 -39.54
C ALA A 447 19.58 -8.87 -38.40
N VAL A 448 20.02 -8.66 -37.16
CA VAL A 448 19.20 -8.88 -35.96
C VAL A 448 19.13 -7.60 -35.15
N VAL A 449 17.92 -7.16 -34.85
CA VAL A 449 17.62 -6.16 -33.82
C VAL A 449 17.16 -6.92 -32.58
N PHE A 450 17.99 -7.00 -31.55
CA PHE A 450 17.67 -7.71 -30.31
C PHE A 450 17.24 -6.73 -29.23
N ARG A 451 15.97 -6.83 -28.80
CA ARG A 451 15.37 -5.95 -27.79
C ARG A 451 14.67 -6.78 -26.70
N PRO A 452 15.41 -7.27 -25.69
CA PRO A 452 14.79 -7.92 -24.53
C PRO A 452 13.98 -6.91 -23.70
N HIS A 453 13.00 -7.41 -22.95
CA HIS A 453 12.21 -6.56 -22.05
C HIS A 453 13.07 -6.04 -20.88
N PRO A 454 12.96 -4.75 -20.45
CA PRO A 454 13.80 -4.19 -19.39
C PRO A 454 13.76 -4.95 -18.05
N PHE A 455 12.59 -5.49 -17.67
CA PHE A 455 12.45 -6.29 -16.44
C PHE A 455 13.16 -7.64 -16.49
N SER A 456 13.60 -8.12 -17.64
CA SER A 456 14.42 -9.34 -17.72
C SER A 456 15.80 -9.15 -17.07
N TYR A 457 16.30 -7.92 -16.95
CA TYR A 457 17.56 -7.66 -16.22
C TYR A 457 17.46 -7.86 -14.71
N ASP A 458 16.25 -7.88 -14.15
CA ASP A 458 16.03 -8.08 -12.71
C ASP A 458 16.16 -9.57 -12.31
N ASP A 459 16.09 -10.50 -13.27
CA ASP A 459 16.34 -11.92 -13.08
C ASP A 459 17.79 -12.27 -13.47
N PRO A 460 18.60 -12.83 -12.55
CA PRO A 460 20.00 -13.16 -12.84
C PRO A 460 20.20 -14.17 -13.97
N GLN A 461 19.26 -15.09 -14.20
CA GLN A 461 19.36 -16.08 -15.28
C GLN A 461 19.11 -15.42 -16.63
N ASP A 462 18.03 -14.63 -16.72
CA ASP A 462 17.68 -13.88 -17.93
C ASP A 462 18.80 -12.89 -18.32
N ALA A 463 19.38 -12.19 -17.34
CA ALA A 463 20.49 -11.27 -17.56
C ALA A 463 21.72 -11.98 -18.18
N VAL A 464 22.02 -13.22 -17.75
CA VAL A 464 23.13 -14.01 -18.33
C VAL A 464 22.84 -14.38 -19.78
N ILE A 465 21.60 -14.78 -20.09
CA ILE A 465 21.19 -15.13 -21.45
C ILE A 465 21.28 -13.90 -22.37
N ILE A 466 20.81 -12.75 -21.90
CA ILE A 466 20.89 -11.48 -22.65
C ILE A 466 22.35 -11.15 -23.03
N GLU A 467 23.29 -11.26 -22.09
CA GLU A 467 24.70 -10.97 -22.36
C GLU A 467 25.36 -11.98 -23.31
N ARG A 468 24.93 -13.25 -23.28
CA ARG A 468 25.37 -14.25 -24.26
C ARG A 468 24.92 -13.91 -25.67
N VAL A 469 23.65 -13.55 -25.85
CA VAL A 469 23.13 -13.12 -27.16
C VAL A 469 23.86 -11.89 -27.68
N LYS A 470 24.09 -10.88 -26.83
CA LYS A 470 24.90 -9.70 -27.20
C LYS A 470 26.31 -10.08 -27.65
N THR A 471 26.93 -11.04 -26.96
CA THR A 471 28.26 -11.57 -27.31
C THR A 471 28.24 -12.30 -28.65
N MET A 472 27.20 -13.08 -28.94
CA MET A 472 27.02 -13.78 -30.22
C MET A 472 26.91 -12.78 -31.38
N LEU A 473 26.05 -11.76 -31.24
CA LEU A 473 25.87 -10.73 -32.26
C LEU A 473 27.18 -9.95 -32.50
N ALA A 474 27.86 -9.53 -31.43
CA ALA A 474 29.16 -8.84 -31.54
C ALA A 474 30.24 -9.70 -32.21
N ALA A 475 30.20 -11.02 -32.01
CA ALA A 475 31.13 -11.95 -32.65
C ALA A 475 30.84 -12.12 -34.15
N ASP A 476 29.57 -12.08 -34.54
CA ASP A 476 29.15 -12.12 -35.94
C ASP A 476 29.57 -10.84 -36.68
N GLU A 477 29.36 -9.64 -36.11
CA GLU A 477 29.78 -8.36 -36.73
C GLU A 477 31.29 -8.28 -37.00
N ARG A 478 32.09 -9.03 -36.24
CA ARG A 478 33.55 -9.12 -36.46
C ARG A 478 33.93 -10.09 -37.59
N ARG A 479 33.03 -11.01 -37.95
CA ARG A 479 33.26 -12.08 -38.93
C ARG A 479 32.53 -11.84 -40.25
N SER A 480 31.48 -11.02 -40.23
CA SER A 480 30.62 -10.72 -41.38
C SER A 480 30.53 -9.20 -41.61
N ASP A 481 29.89 -8.80 -42.71
CA ASP A 481 29.51 -7.40 -42.97
C ASP A 481 28.13 -7.06 -42.37
N ARG A 482 27.51 -7.97 -41.61
CA ARG A 482 26.19 -7.76 -41.00
C ARG A 482 26.29 -6.72 -39.89
N ARG A 483 25.31 -5.82 -39.87
CA ARG A 483 25.15 -4.80 -38.82
C ARG A 483 23.93 -5.15 -37.98
N HIS A 484 24.18 -5.60 -36.75
CA HIS A 484 23.14 -5.89 -35.79
C HIS A 484 22.82 -4.62 -34.97
N ARG A 485 21.70 -4.64 -34.24
CA ARG A 485 21.40 -3.61 -33.23
C ARG A 485 21.01 -4.30 -31.93
N TYR A 486 21.72 -4.00 -30.84
CA TYR A 486 21.50 -4.59 -29.52
C TYR A 486 22.10 -3.66 -28.46
N GLY A 487 21.75 -3.84 -27.18
CA GLY A 487 22.26 -2.93 -26.15
C GLY A 487 21.70 -1.51 -26.32
N PRO A 488 22.49 -0.46 -26.04
CA PRO A 488 22.00 0.92 -26.09
C PRO A 488 21.26 1.29 -27.39
N ASP A 489 21.78 0.86 -28.54
CA ASP A 489 21.21 1.12 -29.87
C ASP A 489 19.75 0.63 -30.00
N ALA A 490 19.45 -0.57 -29.49
CA ALA A 490 18.15 -1.20 -29.62
C ALA A 490 17.27 -1.12 -28.36
N GLU A 491 17.83 -0.70 -27.21
CA GLU A 491 17.14 -0.65 -25.91
C GLU A 491 16.83 0.79 -25.48
N SER A 492 17.66 1.77 -25.86
CA SER A 492 17.57 3.17 -25.41
C SER A 492 17.62 4.24 -26.51
N GLU A 493 18.45 4.08 -27.55
CA GLU A 493 18.56 5.05 -28.64
C GLU A 493 17.37 4.93 -29.61
N LEU A 494 17.04 3.69 -30.01
CA LEU A 494 15.74 3.38 -30.57
C LEU A 494 14.75 3.03 -29.46
N ASP A 495 13.54 3.57 -29.58
CA ASP A 495 12.38 3.05 -28.84
C ASP A 495 11.81 1.80 -29.54
N ALA A 496 10.80 1.17 -28.95
CA ALA A 496 10.21 -0.04 -29.50
C ALA A 496 9.67 0.17 -30.92
N PHE A 497 9.01 1.31 -31.20
CA PHE A 497 8.48 1.64 -32.51
C PHE A 497 9.58 1.93 -33.54
N GLY A 498 10.69 2.55 -33.12
CA GLY A 498 11.90 2.71 -33.91
C GLY A 498 12.49 1.37 -34.35
N CYS A 499 12.57 0.41 -33.43
CA CYS A 499 12.98 -0.96 -33.76
C CYS A 499 12.02 -1.63 -34.77
N MET A 500 10.71 -1.45 -34.63
CA MET A 500 9.72 -1.96 -35.59
C MET A 500 9.86 -1.32 -36.98
N ASN A 501 10.21 -0.03 -37.02
CA ASN A 501 10.34 0.72 -38.26
C ASN A 501 11.57 0.29 -39.08
N VAL A 502 12.69 -0.03 -38.42
CA VAL A 502 13.91 -0.52 -39.10
C VAL A 502 13.87 -2.01 -39.45
N ALA A 503 13.02 -2.79 -38.80
CA ALA A 503 12.89 -4.22 -39.05
C ALA A 503 11.97 -4.51 -40.24
N ASP A 504 12.25 -5.61 -40.94
CA ASP A 504 11.39 -6.13 -42.00
C ASP A 504 10.38 -7.16 -41.49
N LEU A 505 10.68 -7.80 -40.35
CA LEU A 505 9.82 -8.80 -39.68
C LEU A 505 10.06 -8.80 -38.17
N LEU A 506 9.14 -9.41 -37.43
CA LEU A 506 9.20 -9.59 -35.97
C LEU A 506 9.20 -11.07 -35.59
N ILE A 507 10.03 -11.45 -34.61
CA ILE A 507 9.90 -12.69 -33.85
C ILE A 507 9.65 -12.29 -32.40
N SER A 508 8.57 -12.81 -31.83
CA SER A 508 8.20 -12.54 -30.44
C SER A 508 7.46 -13.73 -29.85
N ASP A 509 7.03 -13.57 -28.61
CA ASP A 509 6.15 -14.47 -27.88
C ASP A 509 4.80 -13.75 -27.64
N VAL A 510 4.04 -14.13 -26.61
CA VAL A 510 2.82 -13.41 -26.26
C VAL A 510 3.17 -12.03 -25.69
N SER A 511 3.07 -11.00 -26.53
CA SER A 511 3.46 -9.63 -26.21
C SER A 511 2.56 -8.58 -26.87
N SER A 512 2.34 -7.44 -26.20
CA SER A 512 1.63 -6.29 -26.80
C SER A 512 2.39 -5.68 -27.99
N VAL A 513 3.71 -5.95 -28.08
CA VAL A 513 4.55 -5.57 -29.22
C VAL A 513 4.04 -6.21 -30.52
N VAL A 514 3.48 -7.42 -30.46
CA VAL A 514 2.90 -8.09 -31.64
C VAL A 514 1.66 -7.35 -32.12
N SER A 515 0.75 -6.98 -31.21
CA SER A 515 -0.45 -6.21 -31.54
C SER A 515 -0.11 -4.84 -32.12
N ASP A 516 0.95 -4.17 -31.64
CA ASP A 516 1.45 -2.93 -32.23
C ASP A 516 2.03 -3.13 -33.63
N PHE A 517 2.75 -4.22 -33.83
CA PHE A 517 3.43 -4.52 -35.08
C PHE A 517 2.46 -4.76 -36.24
N LEU A 518 1.21 -5.15 -35.95
CA LEU A 518 0.14 -5.25 -36.95
C LEU A 518 -0.04 -3.96 -37.76
N GLN A 519 0.20 -2.79 -37.15
CA GLN A 519 0.10 -1.50 -37.85
C GLN A 519 1.07 -1.39 -39.02
N SER A 520 2.21 -2.08 -38.97
CA SER A 520 3.20 -2.08 -40.06
C SER A 520 2.78 -2.95 -41.25
N GLY A 521 1.86 -3.90 -41.06
CA GLY A 521 1.50 -4.94 -42.04
C GLY A 521 2.61 -5.96 -42.35
N LYS A 522 3.80 -5.81 -41.76
CA LYS A 522 4.97 -6.67 -41.97
C LYS A 522 4.75 -8.06 -41.35
N PRO A 523 5.39 -9.12 -41.90
CA PRO A 523 5.26 -10.48 -41.36
C PRO A 523 5.86 -10.62 -39.96
N TYR A 524 5.28 -11.51 -39.15
CA TYR A 524 5.82 -11.85 -37.83
C TYR A 524 5.62 -13.32 -37.48
N ALA A 525 6.46 -13.83 -36.57
CA ALA A 525 6.35 -15.14 -35.97
C ALA A 525 6.16 -15.07 -34.45
N MET A 526 5.39 -16.01 -33.91
CA MET A 526 5.08 -16.13 -32.48
C MET A 526 5.49 -17.49 -31.94
N ILE A 527 6.20 -17.48 -30.81
CA ILE A 527 6.63 -18.70 -30.12
C ILE A 527 5.56 -19.13 -29.13
N ALA A 528 5.10 -20.37 -29.26
CA ALA A 528 4.06 -20.93 -28.41
C ALA A 528 4.57 -21.20 -26.98
N PRO A 529 3.74 -20.96 -25.95
CA PRO A 529 3.99 -21.43 -24.59
C PRO A 529 4.14 -22.97 -24.50
N PRO A 530 4.72 -23.52 -23.43
CA PRO A 530 4.84 -24.97 -23.28
C PRO A 530 3.48 -25.65 -23.13
N GLY A 531 3.30 -26.79 -23.81
CA GLY A 531 2.13 -27.66 -23.63
C GLY A 531 0.84 -27.19 -24.32
N ILE A 532 0.95 -26.26 -25.28
CA ILE A 532 -0.17 -25.84 -26.13
C ILE A 532 0.17 -26.10 -27.60
N ASP A 533 -0.76 -26.67 -28.35
CA ASP A 533 -0.63 -26.85 -29.79
C ASP A 533 -1.02 -25.57 -30.54
N ALA A 534 -0.85 -25.57 -31.87
CA ALA A 534 -1.14 -24.40 -32.70
C ALA A 534 -2.61 -23.94 -32.60
N ALA A 535 -3.56 -24.88 -32.57
CA ALA A 535 -4.99 -24.57 -32.50
C ALA A 535 -5.36 -23.96 -31.13
N GLY A 536 -4.87 -24.56 -30.04
CA GLY A 536 -5.02 -24.02 -28.69
C GLY A 536 -4.34 -22.67 -28.55
N PHE A 537 -3.19 -22.46 -29.19
CA PHE A 537 -2.46 -21.19 -29.13
C PHE A 537 -3.26 -20.06 -29.78
N VAL A 538 -3.86 -20.31 -30.95
CA VAL A 538 -4.75 -19.34 -31.62
C VAL A 538 -6.04 -19.10 -30.82
N ALA A 539 -6.60 -20.14 -30.20
CA ALA A 539 -7.80 -19.98 -29.37
C ALA A 539 -7.52 -19.11 -28.13
N ALA A 540 -6.38 -19.32 -27.47
CA ALA A 540 -5.98 -18.56 -26.28
C ALA A 540 -5.46 -17.15 -26.62
N TYR A 541 -4.80 -16.98 -27.76
CA TYR A 541 -4.20 -15.71 -28.20
C TYR A 541 -4.57 -15.43 -29.66
N PRO A 542 -5.75 -14.85 -29.91
CA PRO A 542 -6.30 -14.76 -31.26
C PRO A 542 -5.48 -13.90 -32.24
N VAL A 543 -4.56 -13.05 -31.75
CA VAL A 543 -3.58 -12.35 -32.59
C VAL A 543 -2.63 -13.31 -33.31
N ALA A 544 -2.41 -14.51 -32.76
CA ALA A 544 -1.51 -15.51 -33.33
C ALA A 544 -1.97 -16.00 -34.71
N ARG A 545 -3.27 -15.91 -35.04
CA ARG A 545 -3.80 -16.29 -36.37
C ARG A 545 -3.16 -15.54 -37.54
N ALA A 546 -2.61 -14.37 -37.26
CA ALA A 546 -2.02 -13.46 -38.24
C ALA A 546 -0.48 -13.61 -38.31
N GLY A 547 0.10 -14.43 -37.44
CA GLY A 547 1.54 -14.72 -37.39
C GLY A 547 1.87 -16.16 -37.75
N TYR A 548 3.12 -16.38 -38.08
CA TYR A 548 3.68 -17.72 -38.21
C TYR A 548 3.92 -18.33 -36.82
N LEU A 549 3.47 -19.55 -36.59
CA LEU A 549 3.54 -20.17 -35.26
C LEU A 549 4.78 -21.06 -35.16
N VAL A 550 5.57 -20.84 -34.11
CA VAL A 550 6.73 -21.67 -33.78
C VAL A 550 6.40 -22.43 -32.50
N ASP A 551 6.56 -23.74 -32.51
CA ASP A 551 6.40 -24.59 -31.32
C ASP A 551 7.42 -24.24 -30.22
N HIS A 552 7.11 -24.65 -29.01
CA HIS A 552 7.91 -24.33 -27.83
C HIS A 552 9.34 -24.91 -27.90
N ASP A 553 9.54 -26.07 -28.51
CA ASP A 553 10.83 -26.74 -28.69
C ASP A 553 11.62 -26.28 -29.93
N LEU A 554 11.08 -25.32 -30.68
CA LEU A 554 11.63 -24.72 -31.90
C LEU A 554 11.79 -25.70 -33.09
N ALA A 555 11.11 -26.84 -33.09
CA ALA A 555 11.18 -27.85 -34.15
C ALA A 555 10.76 -27.29 -35.52
N SER A 556 9.73 -26.44 -35.56
CA SER A 556 9.20 -25.78 -36.76
C SER A 556 9.92 -24.46 -37.11
N LEU A 557 10.85 -23.99 -36.27
CA LEU A 557 11.53 -22.70 -36.50
C LEU A 557 12.24 -22.63 -37.86
N PRO A 558 12.98 -23.65 -38.34
CA PRO A 558 13.64 -23.59 -39.64
C PRO A 558 12.65 -23.37 -40.79
N GLU A 559 11.58 -24.17 -40.84
CA GLU A 559 10.54 -24.09 -41.88
C GLU A 559 9.82 -22.74 -41.84
N VAL A 560 9.49 -22.25 -40.64
CA VAL A 560 8.87 -20.94 -40.44
C VAL A 560 9.77 -19.82 -40.93
N LEU A 561 11.07 -19.85 -40.61
CA LEU A 561 12.00 -18.81 -41.06
C LEU A 561 12.20 -18.82 -42.58
N ASP A 562 12.25 -20.01 -43.20
CA ASP A 562 12.38 -20.16 -44.65
C ASP A 562 11.18 -19.55 -45.39
N GLU A 563 9.97 -19.59 -44.81
CA GLU A 563 8.80 -18.90 -45.34
C GLU A 563 8.81 -17.40 -45.00
N LEU A 564 9.06 -17.04 -43.74
CA LEU A 564 8.97 -15.69 -43.18
C LEU A 564 9.98 -14.71 -43.80
N LEU A 565 11.16 -15.20 -44.19
CA LEU A 565 12.24 -14.38 -44.74
C LEU A 565 12.10 -14.14 -46.25
N VAL A 566 11.18 -14.83 -46.94
CA VAL A 566 10.97 -14.70 -48.39
C VAL A 566 9.99 -13.57 -48.72
N PRO A 567 10.40 -12.51 -49.46
CA PRO A 567 9.58 -11.31 -49.71
C PRO A 567 8.25 -11.52 -50.49
N VAL A 568 8.09 -12.65 -51.19
CA VAL A 568 6.95 -12.95 -52.08
C VAL A 568 5.99 -14.00 -51.48
N GLY A 569 6.40 -14.68 -50.40
CA GLY A 569 5.73 -15.88 -49.88
C GLY A 569 4.73 -15.65 -48.75
N ASP A 570 4.45 -14.40 -48.40
CA ASP A 570 3.70 -14.06 -47.20
C ASP A 570 2.18 -14.29 -47.35
N ARG A 571 1.78 -15.56 -47.22
CA ARG A 571 0.39 -16.02 -47.33
C ARG A 571 -0.54 -15.45 -46.25
N LEU A 572 0.02 -14.97 -45.14
CA LEU A 572 -0.75 -14.45 -44.02
C LEU A 572 -1.05 -12.94 -44.16
N ALA A 573 -0.56 -12.27 -45.21
CA ALA A 573 -0.79 -10.83 -45.40
C ALA A 573 -2.27 -10.40 -45.44
N PRO A 574 -3.19 -11.10 -46.13
CA PRO A 574 -4.62 -10.76 -46.08
C PRO A 574 -5.20 -10.94 -44.68
N ILE A 575 -4.85 -12.04 -44.00
CA ILE A 575 -5.31 -12.33 -42.64
C ILE A 575 -4.79 -11.28 -41.66
N ARG A 576 -3.54 -10.81 -41.83
CA ARG A 576 -2.98 -9.72 -41.02
C ARG A 576 -3.70 -8.40 -41.21
N ALA A 577 -4.18 -8.09 -42.40
CA ALA A 577 -4.97 -6.89 -42.63
C ALA A 577 -6.30 -6.94 -41.87
N ASP A 578 -7.00 -8.08 -41.91
CA ASP A 578 -8.25 -8.30 -41.17
C ASP A 578 -8.01 -8.25 -39.65
N VAL A 579 -6.95 -8.91 -39.16
CA VAL A 579 -6.59 -8.89 -37.73
C VAL A 579 -6.14 -7.51 -37.28
N ARG A 580 -5.45 -6.73 -38.13
CA ARG A 580 -5.13 -5.33 -37.84
C ARG A 580 -6.42 -4.52 -37.63
N ALA A 581 -7.41 -4.65 -38.52
CA ALA A 581 -8.69 -3.94 -38.37
C ALA A 581 -9.42 -4.36 -37.09
N ASP A 582 -9.37 -5.64 -36.72
CA ASP A 582 -10.00 -6.14 -35.48
C ASP A 582 -9.27 -5.70 -34.20
N TYR A 583 -7.93 -5.65 -34.20
CA TYR A 583 -7.14 -5.28 -33.00
C TYR A 583 -6.89 -3.78 -32.86
N LEU A 584 -6.74 -3.06 -33.97
CA LEU A 584 -6.36 -1.65 -34.01
C LEU A 584 -7.46 -0.76 -34.61
N GLY A 585 -8.61 -1.31 -34.96
CA GLY A 585 -9.70 -0.58 -35.59
C GLY A 585 -9.46 -0.36 -37.08
N ASP A 586 -10.55 -0.30 -37.83
CA ASP A 586 -10.53 0.00 -39.28
C ASP A 586 -10.41 1.50 -39.52
N PHE A 587 -9.26 2.06 -39.16
CA PHE A 587 -8.93 3.46 -39.36
C PHE A 587 -7.85 3.62 -40.43
N PRO A 588 -7.92 4.69 -41.25
CA PRO A 588 -6.82 5.09 -42.12
C PRO A 588 -5.52 5.26 -41.33
N VAL A 589 -4.39 4.94 -41.97
CA VAL A 589 -3.06 5.13 -41.35
C VAL A 589 -2.77 6.61 -41.17
N ASP A 590 -3.14 7.43 -42.15
CA ASP A 590 -3.03 8.89 -42.07
C ASP A 590 -4.08 9.45 -41.11
N GLY A 591 -3.62 10.21 -40.10
CA GLY A 591 -4.50 10.77 -39.07
C GLY A 591 -5.09 9.72 -38.13
N TYR A 592 -4.50 8.53 -38.03
CA TYR A 592 -4.99 7.43 -37.20
C TYR A 592 -5.34 7.86 -35.76
N ALA A 593 -4.50 8.72 -35.14
CA ALA A 593 -4.73 9.18 -33.78
C ALA A 593 -5.89 10.19 -33.63
N ASP A 594 -6.43 10.75 -34.72
CA ASP A 594 -7.53 11.73 -34.66
C ASP A 594 -8.84 11.11 -34.13
N HIS A 595 -9.00 9.78 -34.24
CA HIS A 595 -10.11 9.07 -33.63
C HIS A 595 -10.06 9.11 -32.10
N PHE A 596 -8.88 8.90 -31.51
CA PHE A 596 -8.64 9.10 -30.08
C PHE A 596 -8.87 10.54 -29.66
N VAL A 597 -8.33 11.50 -30.41
CA VAL A 597 -8.47 12.94 -30.11
C VAL A 597 -9.94 13.37 -30.09
N ARG A 598 -10.75 12.88 -31.04
CA ARG A 598 -12.21 13.10 -31.03
C ARG A 598 -12.88 12.45 -29.82
N GLY A 599 -12.53 11.20 -29.50
CA GLY A 599 -13.06 10.53 -28.30
C GLY A 599 -12.80 11.31 -27.00
N VAL A 600 -11.61 11.92 -26.86
CA VAL A 600 -11.30 12.78 -25.71
C VAL A 600 -12.20 14.02 -25.66
N ARG A 601 -12.46 14.68 -26.79
CA ARG A 601 -13.37 15.83 -26.87
C ARG A 601 -14.80 15.42 -26.54
N ASP A 602 -15.28 14.31 -27.09
CA ASP A 602 -16.63 13.77 -26.81
C ASP A 602 -16.83 13.46 -25.32
N ALA A 603 -15.80 12.97 -24.62
CA ALA A 603 -15.85 12.73 -23.18
C ALA A 603 -15.92 14.05 -22.38
N CYS A 604 -15.30 15.13 -22.86
CA CYS A 604 -15.35 16.44 -22.21
C CYS A 604 -16.66 17.19 -22.51
N ASP A 605 -17.24 16.99 -23.69
CA ASP A 605 -18.45 17.68 -24.13
C ASP A 605 -19.74 17.01 -23.60
N SER A 606 -19.62 15.84 -22.99
CA SER A 606 -20.73 15.16 -22.32
C SER A 606 -21.16 15.94 -21.06
N SER A 607 -22.47 16.11 -20.88
CA SER A 607 -23.04 16.78 -19.70
C SER A 607 -22.64 16.04 -18.42
N ALA A 608 -22.04 16.76 -17.46
CA ALA A 608 -21.79 16.21 -16.14
C ALA A 608 -23.14 15.86 -15.47
N PRO A 609 -23.32 14.63 -14.95
CA PRO A 609 -24.45 14.32 -14.09
C PRO A 609 -24.47 15.30 -12.90
N ARG A 610 -25.62 15.93 -12.62
CA ARG A 610 -25.80 16.66 -11.36
C ARG A 610 -25.97 15.62 -10.26
N VAL A 611 -25.05 15.57 -9.31
CA VAL A 611 -25.16 14.71 -8.12
C VAL A 611 -24.81 15.53 -6.88
N ALA A 612 -25.62 15.38 -5.84
CA ALA A 612 -25.54 16.14 -4.60
C ALA A 612 -24.49 15.63 -3.60
N GLU A 613 -24.03 14.37 -3.70
CA GLU A 613 -23.11 13.75 -2.73
C GLU A 613 -22.01 12.86 -3.36
N VAL A 614 -20.79 12.98 -2.84
CA VAL A 614 -19.60 12.19 -3.17
C VAL A 614 -19.51 10.96 -2.28
N ALA A 615 -19.06 9.82 -2.82
CA ALA A 615 -19.00 8.59 -2.04
C ALA A 615 -17.97 8.57 -0.89
N GLU A 616 -18.41 8.12 0.29
CA GLU A 616 -17.50 7.79 1.39
C GLU A 616 -16.74 6.49 1.07
N SER A 617 -15.40 6.55 1.14
CA SER A 617 -14.54 5.37 1.07
C SER A 617 -13.58 5.38 2.26
N ASP A 618 -13.46 4.26 2.97
CA ASP A 618 -12.39 4.05 3.95
C ASP A 618 -11.06 3.84 3.20
N ASP A 619 -10.34 4.94 2.94
CA ASP A 619 -9.03 4.90 2.30
C ASP A 619 -7.89 4.57 3.31
N GLY A 620 -8.24 4.34 4.59
CA GLY A 620 -7.28 4.08 5.65
C GLY A 620 -6.24 5.19 5.83
N SER A 621 -6.49 6.40 5.30
CA SER A 621 -5.55 7.52 5.38
C SER A 621 -5.52 8.08 6.80
N THR A 622 -4.75 7.42 7.66
CA THR A 622 -4.49 7.89 9.02
C THR A 622 -3.67 9.18 8.97
N THR A 623 -4.34 10.33 9.16
CA THR A 623 -3.66 11.55 9.57
C THR A 623 -2.89 11.26 10.86
N VAL A 624 -1.64 11.72 10.94
CA VAL A 624 -0.78 11.44 12.10
C VAL A 624 -1.39 12.08 13.35
N SER A 625 -1.94 11.25 14.25
CA SER A 625 -2.60 11.73 15.47
C SER A 625 -1.66 12.47 16.41
N LYS A 626 -2.20 13.38 17.22
CA LYS A 626 -1.47 14.06 18.31
C LYS A 626 -0.78 13.04 19.25
N ASP A 627 -1.41 11.89 19.48
CA ASP A 627 -0.84 10.80 20.30
C ASP A 627 0.39 10.16 19.65
N THR A 628 0.46 10.17 18.33
CA THR A 628 1.65 9.70 17.62
C THR A 628 2.80 10.67 17.83
N VAL A 629 2.56 11.98 17.86
CA VAL A 629 3.59 13.01 18.16
C VAL A 629 4.06 12.89 19.61
N ARG A 630 3.13 12.80 20.56
CA ARG A 630 3.44 12.62 22.00
C ARG A 630 4.30 11.37 22.26
N ARG A 631 3.89 10.21 21.75
CA ARG A 631 4.66 8.96 21.89
C ARG A 631 6.08 9.06 21.33
N ASN A 632 6.30 9.90 20.31
CA ASN A 632 7.64 10.10 19.75
C ASN A 632 8.50 11.01 20.62
N LEU A 633 7.94 12.07 21.20
CA LEU A 633 8.64 12.94 22.14
C LEU A 633 9.06 12.16 23.38
N GLU A 634 8.17 11.32 23.90
CA GLU A 634 8.47 10.42 25.03
C GLU A 634 9.56 9.41 24.66
N SER A 635 9.53 8.85 23.44
CA SER A 635 10.60 7.95 22.96
C SER A 635 11.95 8.65 22.83
N LEU A 636 11.96 9.90 22.37
CA LEU A 636 13.18 10.70 22.20
C LEU A 636 13.81 11.05 23.55
N ALA A 637 12.99 11.50 24.51
CA ALA A 637 13.44 11.82 25.86
C ALA A 637 14.12 10.61 26.52
N ARG A 638 13.53 9.41 26.37
CA ARG A 638 14.12 8.17 26.89
C ARG A 638 15.47 7.84 26.26
N THR A 639 15.57 7.90 24.92
CA THR A 639 16.84 7.63 24.22
C THR A 639 17.93 8.64 24.57
N MET A 640 17.57 9.92 24.79
CA MET A 640 18.49 10.96 25.22
C MET A 640 19.04 10.71 26.63
N ILE A 641 18.16 10.44 27.60
CA ILE A 641 18.56 10.19 28.99
C ILE A 641 19.47 8.97 29.06
N SER A 642 19.10 7.85 28.41
CA SER A 642 19.94 6.65 28.40
C SER A 642 21.26 6.86 27.67
N GLY A 643 21.27 7.66 26.59
CA GLY A 643 22.48 7.92 25.81
C GLY A 643 23.48 8.77 26.57
N VAL A 644 23.03 9.88 27.16
CA VAL A 644 23.88 10.75 28.00
C VAL A 644 24.42 9.99 29.20
N ALA A 645 23.57 9.24 29.91
CA ALA A 645 24.00 8.45 31.06
C ALA A 645 25.04 7.37 30.66
N ALA A 646 24.90 6.74 29.49
CA ALA A 646 25.88 5.77 29.01
C ALA A 646 27.23 6.43 28.66
N VAL A 647 27.21 7.62 28.05
CA VAL A 647 28.43 8.41 27.77
C VAL A 647 29.13 8.77 29.08
N VAL A 648 28.39 9.26 30.08
CA VAL A 648 28.94 9.57 31.41
C VAL A 648 29.54 8.33 32.07
N ALA A 649 28.89 7.17 31.96
CA ALA A 649 29.43 5.92 32.47
C ALA A 649 30.74 5.53 31.79
N LEU A 650 30.84 5.65 30.46
CA LEU A 650 32.09 5.38 29.73
C LEU A 650 33.19 6.39 30.11
N THR A 651 32.88 7.68 30.24
CA THR A 651 33.86 8.68 30.67
C THR A 651 34.40 8.36 32.06
N ALA A 652 33.50 8.08 33.01
CA ALA A 652 33.88 7.66 34.36
C ALA A 652 34.74 6.38 34.36
N ALA A 653 34.51 5.45 33.43
CA ALA A 653 35.30 4.21 33.32
C ALA A 653 36.75 4.49 32.91
N VAL A 654 36.95 5.45 32.00
CA VAL A 654 38.27 5.79 31.49
C VAL A 654 39.05 6.63 32.50
N GLU A 655 38.38 7.53 33.22
CA GLU A 655 38.97 8.40 34.25
C GLU A 655 39.14 7.74 35.63
N GLY A 656 38.63 6.50 35.80
CA GLY A 656 38.68 5.77 37.08
C GLY A 656 37.71 6.30 38.15
N TRP A 657 36.59 6.92 37.75
CA TRP A 657 35.55 7.41 38.66
C TRP A 657 34.50 6.33 38.97
N ASP A 658 34.93 5.25 39.61
CA ASP A 658 34.18 4.00 39.70
C ASP A 658 32.75 4.15 40.28
N LEU A 659 32.58 4.89 41.38
CA LEU A 659 31.25 5.08 41.98
C LEU A 659 30.31 5.92 41.11
N ALA A 660 30.83 6.98 40.48
CA ALA A 660 30.03 7.87 39.63
C ALA A 660 29.56 7.14 38.36
N GLY A 661 30.44 6.33 37.76
CA GLY A 661 30.07 5.57 36.58
C GLY A 661 29.19 4.35 36.87
N LEU A 662 29.27 3.74 38.06
CA LEU A 662 28.28 2.74 38.51
C LEU A 662 26.87 3.33 38.55
N ILE A 663 26.72 4.55 39.11
CA ILE A 663 25.42 5.25 39.18
C ILE A 663 24.94 5.66 37.79
N ALA A 664 25.81 6.27 36.98
CA ALA A 664 25.47 6.67 35.61
C ALA A 664 25.09 5.46 34.74
N GLY A 665 25.81 4.35 34.88
CA GLY A 665 25.53 3.10 34.19
C GLY A 665 24.19 2.47 34.59
N ALA A 666 23.78 2.60 35.85
CA ALA A 666 22.47 2.13 36.32
C ALA A 666 21.33 2.94 35.70
N ILE A 667 21.48 4.28 35.60
CA ILE A 667 20.52 5.17 34.94
C ILE A 667 20.40 4.82 33.45
N ALA A 668 21.54 4.59 32.78
CA ALA A 668 21.58 4.17 31.38
C ALA A 668 20.83 2.84 31.17
N LEU A 669 21.10 1.85 32.03
CA LEU A 669 20.48 0.53 31.98
C LEU A 669 18.96 0.60 32.19
N ALA A 670 18.49 1.40 33.15
CA ALA A 670 17.05 1.61 33.39
C ALA A 670 16.35 2.22 32.17
N GLY A 671 16.95 3.23 31.53
CA GLY A 671 16.42 3.84 30.32
C GLY A 671 16.36 2.86 29.12
N VAL A 672 17.39 2.03 28.96
CA VAL A 672 17.41 0.94 27.97
C VAL A 672 16.30 -0.08 28.24
N ALA A 673 16.14 -0.52 29.49
CA ALA A 673 15.12 -1.50 29.88
C ALA A 673 13.70 -1.01 29.59
N ILE A 674 13.37 0.24 29.98
CA ILE A 674 12.07 0.86 29.70
C ILE A 674 11.84 0.94 28.18
N THR A 675 12.85 1.32 27.41
CA THR A 675 12.75 1.44 25.95
C THR A 675 12.50 0.09 25.29
N LEU A 676 13.26 -0.95 25.66
CA LEU A 676 13.10 -2.30 25.13
C LEU A 676 11.77 -2.93 25.53
N CYS A 677 11.31 -2.70 26.77
CA CYS A 677 9.99 -3.13 27.24
C CYS A 677 8.85 -2.45 26.46
N GLY A 678 8.93 -1.13 26.26
CA GLY A 678 7.96 -0.39 25.45
C GLY A 678 7.97 -0.80 23.97
N GLN A 679 9.13 -1.15 23.41
CA GLN A 679 9.22 -1.71 22.05
C GLN A 679 8.60 -3.11 21.95
N ALA A 680 8.76 -3.95 22.97
CA ALA A 680 8.11 -5.26 23.04
C ALA A 680 6.58 -5.13 23.08
N ALA A 681 6.06 -4.08 23.72
CA ALA A 681 4.63 -3.79 23.76
C ALA A 681 4.06 -3.17 22.46
N THR A 682 4.90 -2.55 21.63
CA THR A 682 4.43 -1.74 20.47
C THR A 682 4.86 -2.26 19.10
N ASP A 683 5.53 -3.41 19.03
CA ASP A 683 5.96 -4.10 17.80
C ASP A 683 6.87 -3.31 16.83
N ARG A 684 7.39 -2.12 17.21
CA ARG A 684 8.19 -1.22 16.34
C ARG A 684 9.72 -1.40 16.47
N VAL A 685 10.52 -0.83 15.53
CA VAL A 685 12.01 -0.95 15.43
C VAL A 685 12.63 0.40 15.05
N PRO A 686 13.82 0.82 15.59
CA PRO A 686 15.15 0.31 15.18
C PRO A 686 16.03 -0.32 16.30
N THR A 687 16.82 -1.33 15.91
CA THR A 687 17.72 -2.18 16.71
C THR A 687 19.19 -1.92 16.35
N LEU A 688 19.75 -0.88 17.00
CA LEU A 688 21.16 -0.63 17.28
C LEU A 688 21.11 0.52 18.30
N ASP A 689 21.04 0.15 19.57
CA ASP A 689 20.85 1.12 20.65
C ASP A 689 22.22 1.63 21.07
N GLY A 690 22.55 2.86 20.67
CA GLY A 690 23.81 3.52 21.02
C GLY A 690 24.17 3.38 22.51
N PRO A 691 23.24 3.68 23.44
CA PRO A 691 23.42 3.41 24.87
C PRO A 691 23.95 2.01 25.21
N ARG A 692 23.40 0.93 24.60
CA ARG A 692 23.84 -0.44 24.90
C ARG A 692 25.27 -0.71 24.44
N MET A 693 25.64 -0.21 23.27
CA MET A 693 27.01 -0.34 22.76
C MET A 693 28.01 0.43 23.63
N ILE A 694 27.66 1.64 24.04
CA ILE A 694 28.50 2.48 24.92
C ILE A 694 28.69 1.79 26.28
N MET A 695 27.62 1.22 26.84
CA MET A 695 27.70 0.45 28.08
C MET A 695 28.64 -0.75 27.97
N VAL A 696 28.59 -1.50 26.86
CA VAL A 696 29.51 -2.63 26.60
C VAL A 696 30.97 -2.15 26.53
N VAL A 697 31.23 -1.00 25.92
CA VAL A 697 32.58 -0.42 25.88
C VAL A 697 33.00 0.14 27.25
N ALA A 698 32.09 0.73 28.02
CA ALA A 698 32.35 1.20 29.38
C ALA A 698 32.79 0.05 30.29
N GLY A 699 32.06 -1.07 30.26
CA GLY A 699 32.45 -2.28 31.00
C GLY A 699 33.81 -2.84 30.55
N ALA A 700 34.13 -2.73 29.25
CA ALA A 700 35.44 -3.12 28.71
C ALA A 700 36.58 -2.25 29.25
N ALA A 701 36.36 -0.93 29.30
CA ALA A 701 37.34 0.04 29.77
C ALA A 701 37.67 -0.14 31.25
N VAL A 702 36.64 -0.30 32.08
CA VAL A 702 36.79 -0.66 33.50
C VAL A 702 37.61 -1.95 33.67
N SER A 703 37.36 -2.94 32.83
CA SER A 703 38.05 -4.24 32.89
C SER A 703 39.52 -4.18 32.45
N ALA A 704 39.89 -3.25 31.57
CA ALA A 704 41.23 -3.13 31.01
C ALA A 704 42.23 -2.52 32.01
N GLY A 705 41.77 -1.63 32.90
CA GLY A 705 42.60 -1.02 33.94
C GLY A 705 43.09 -2.00 35.02
N ASP A 706 42.48 -3.17 35.11
CA ASP A 706 42.66 -4.17 36.19
C ASP A 706 43.45 -5.42 35.71
N GLY A 707 44.04 -5.38 34.50
CA GLY A 707 44.98 -6.41 34.00
C GLY A 707 44.38 -7.73 33.50
N LEU A 708 43.07 -7.82 33.29
CA LEU A 708 42.37 -9.06 32.92
C LEU A 708 42.37 -9.35 31.40
N SER A 709 42.96 -10.48 30.98
CA SER A 709 43.14 -10.88 29.57
C SER A 709 41.93 -11.53 28.88
N ILE A 710 40.88 -11.94 29.61
CA ILE A 710 39.72 -12.69 29.08
C ILE A 710 38.46 -11.86 28.81
N LEU A 711 38.37 -10.66 29.38
CA LEU A 711 37.23 -9.73 29.19
C LEU A 711 37.08 -9.19 27.76
N PRO A 712 38.14 -9.05 26.92
CA PRO A 712 37.99 -8.74 25.49
C PRO A 712 37.11 -9.76 24.74
N ILE A 713 37.17 -11.04 25.11
CA ILE A 713 36.33 -12.10 24.53
C ILE A 713 34.86 -11.87 24.92
N GLY A 714 34.59 -11.46 26.16
CA GLY A 714 33.23 -11.14 26.61
C GLY A 714 32.62 -9.93 25.91
N VAL A 715 33.42 -8.90 25.66
CA VAL A 715 33.02 -7.71 24.88
C VAL A 715 32.69 -8.08 23.44
N LEU A 716 33.49 -8.95 22.82
CA LEU A 716 33.24 -9.49 21.49
C LEU A 716 31.91 -10.27 21.45
N VAL A 717 31.68 -11.15 22.43
CA VAL A 717 30.45 -11.96 22.56
C VAL A 717 29.20 -11.09 22.74
N MET A 718 29.23 -10.15 23.69
CA MET A 718 28.11 -9.25 23.98
C MET A 718 27.69 -8.47 22.73
N SER A 719 28.68 -8.01 21.99
CA SER A 719 28.46 -7.17 20.83
C SER A 719 28.11 -7.93 19.56
N ALA A 720 28.66 -9.14 19.40
CA ALA A 720 28.18 -10.09 18.39
C ALA A 720 26.67 -10.31 18.54
N GLY A 721 26.17 -10.40 19.79
CA GLY A 721 24.74 -10.51 20.03
C GLY A 721 23.93 -9.24 19.73
N ILE A 722 24.45 -8.03 20.03
CA ILE A 722 23.81 -6.76 19.61
C ILE A 722 23.74 -6.68 18.07
N ALA A 723 24.81 -7.08 17.37
CA ALA A 723 24.87 -7.06 15.91
C ALA A 723 23.99 -8.13 15.24
N ALA A 724 23.83 -9.30 15.87
CA ALA A 724 22.95 -10.38 15.39
C ALA A 724 21.46 -10.08 15.62
N GLU A 725 21.11 -9.23 16.59
CA GLU A 725 19.74 -8.92 17.01
C GLU A 725 18.78 -8.55 15.85
N PRO A 726 19.13 -7.68 14.88
CA PRO A 726 18.22 -7.30 13.80
C PRO A 726 17.89 -8.49 12.89
N VAL A 727 18.87 -9.36 12.64
CA VAL A 727 18.73 -10.55 11.78
C VAL A 727 17.88 -11.61 12.50
N ILE A 728 18.17 -11.86 13.78
CA ILE A 728 17.38 -12.74 14.65
C ILE A 728 15.92 -12.27 14.73
N ARG A 729 15.70 -10.98 15.00
CA ARG A 729 14.36 -10.39 15.11
C ARG A 729 13.63 -10.44 13.77
N GLY A 730 14.32 -10.20 12.65
CA GLY A 730 13.77 -10.33 11.30
C GLY A 730 13.28 -11.75 11.02
N ALA A 731 14.07 -12.76 11.38
CA ALA A 731 13.68 -14.18 11.27
C ALA A 731 12.52 -14.55 12.20
N LEU A 732 12.56 -14.13 13.48
CA LEU A 732 11.48 -14.37 14.43
C LEU A 732 10.16 -13.68 14.04
N ARG A 733 10.24 -12.55 13.33
CA ARG A 733 9.08 -11.78 12.87
C ARG A 733 8.70 -12.04 11.43
N TYR A 734 9.38 -12.96 10.73
CA TYR A 734 8.99 -13.37 9.39
C TYR A 734 7.53 -13.84 9.47
N PRO A 735 6.58 -13.14 8.84
CA PRO A 735 5.18 -13.31 9.15
C PRO A 735 4.66 -14.69 8.72
N GLY A 736 5.22 -15.26 7.64
CA GLY A 736 4.73 -16.51 7.05
C GLY A 736 3.23 -16.44 6.78
N VAL A 737 2.58 -17.60 6.79
CA VAL A 737 1.13 -17.68 6.97
C VAL A 737 0.78 -17.46 8.44
N ILE A 738 -0.20 -16.58 8.68
CA ILE A 738 -0.88 -16.48 9.97
C ILE A 738 -2.29 -17.00 9.72
N ALA A 739 -2.59 -18.14 10.32
CA ALA A 739 -3.89 -18.80 10.23
C ALA A 739 -4.36 -19.20 11.63
N THR A 740 -5.66 -19.09 11.87
CA THR A 740 -6.34 -19.61 13.05
C THR A 740 -7.41 -20.60 12.60
N GLY A 741 -7.65 -21.68 13.35
CA GLY A 741 -8.58 -22.74 12.96
C GLY A 741 -8.01 -23.79 11.99
N LEU A 742 -6.71 -23.70 11.64
CA LEU A 742 -5.99 -24.69 10.82
C LEU A 742 -4.68 -25.09 11.52
N PRO A 743 -4.69 -26.12 12.38
CA PRO A 743 -3.55 -26.47 13.23
C PRO A 743 -2.28 -26.82 12.42
N GLU A 744 -2.44 -27.35 11.21
CA GLU A 744 -1.37 -27.69 10.26
C GLU A 744 -0.60 -26.45 9.79
N LEU A 745 -1.21 -25.26 9.88
CA LEU A 745 -0.64 -23.98 9.49
C LEU A 745 -0.05 -23.19 10.66
N THR A 746 0.19 -23.83 11.80
CA THR A 746 0.75 -23.19 12.98
C THR A 746 2.26 -23.00 12.85
N VAL A 747 2.73 -21.76 13.00
CA VAL A 747 4.16 -21.45 13.10
C VAL A 747 4.52 -21.19 14.57
N PRO A 748 5.60 -21.79 15.12
CA PRO A 748 5.98 -21.62 16.53
C PRO A 748 6.08 -20.16 16.94
N GLN A 749 5.42 -19.73 18.02
CA GLN A 749 5.39 -18.33 18.43
C GLN A 749 6.80 -17.78 18.70
N ALA A 750 7.02 -16.51 18.37
CA ALA A 750 8.25 -15.84 18.75
C ALA A 750 8.32 -15.67 20.28
N PRO A 751 9.51 -15.79 20.90
CA PRO A 751 9.64 -15.65 22.35
C PRO A 751 9.25 -14.25 22.83
N ARG A 752 8.19 -14.15 23.65
CA ARG A 752 7.65 -12.88 24.19
C ARG A 752 8.69 -12.05 24.97
N ARG A 753 9.67 -12.71 25.56
CA ARG A 753 10.74 -12.09 26.38
C ARG A 753 12.06 -11.92 25.64
N PHE A 754 12.07 -11.90 24.30
CA PHE A 754 13.28 -11.65 23.51
C PHE A 754 14.02 -10.37 23.94
N TRP A 755 13.29 -9.36 24.42
CA TRP A 755 13.87 -8.11 24.92
C TRP A 755 14.81 -8.30 26.12
N LEU A 756 14.66 -9.37 26.92
CA LEU A 756 15.61 -9.69 28.02
C LEU A 756 16.98 -10.08 27.47
N LEU A 757 17.02 -10.86 26.38
CA LEU A 757 18.28 -11.19 25.71
C LEU A 757 18.91 -9.92 25.12
N ALA A 758 18.10 -9.00 24.61
CA ALA A 758 18.58 -7.71 24.10
C ALA A 758 19.12 -6.79 25.23
N LEU A 759 18.63 -6.93 26.46
CA LEU A 759 19.08 -6.15 27.63
C LEU A 759 20.38 -6.69 28.24
N ALA A 760 20.59 -8.02 28.18
CA ALA A 760 21.68 -8.71 28.85
C ALA A 760 23.09 -8.11 28.59
N PRO A 761 23.49 -7.71 27.37
CA PRO A 761 24.80 -7.09 27.12
C PRO A 761 25.06 -5.86 27.97
N ALA A 762 24.09 -4.95 28.09
CA ALA A 762 24.24 -3.72 28.87
C ALA A 762 24.26 -4.00 30.37
N ALA A 763 23.47 -4.97 30.84
CA ALA A 763 23.45 -5.37 32.24
C ALA A 763 24.77 -6.04 32.66
N ILE A 764 25.28 -6.97 31.85
CA ILE A 764 26.58 -7.63 32.10
C ILE A 764 27.70 -6.60 32.12
N ALA A 765 27.70 -5.67 31.16
CA ALA A 765 28.72 -4.63 31.09
C ALA A 765 28.67 -3.64 32.28
N TRP A 766 27.48 -3.32 32.77
CA TRP A 766 27.31 -2.54 34.00
C TRP A 766 27.85 -3.28 35.24
N LEU A 767 27.63 -4.59 35.34
CA LEU A 767 28.10 -5.42 36.46
C LEU A 767 29.63 -5.55 36.52
N CYS A 768 30.37 -5.26 35.43
CA CYS A 768 31.84 -5.24 35.44
C CYS A 768 32.44 -4.21 36.42
N TRP A 769 31.67 -3.23 36.89
CA TRP A 769 32.13 -2.23 37.86
C TRP A 769 32.20 -2.76 39.29
N LEU A 770 31.36 -3.75 39.64
CA LEU A 770 31.31 -4.27 41.01
C LEU A 770 32.63 -4.94 41.43
N PRO A 771 33.23 -5.85 40.64
CA PRO A 771 34.48 -6.48 41.02
C PRO A 771 35.66 -5.49 41.11
N VAL A 772 35.65 -4.42 40.31
CA VAL A 772 36.69 -3.37 40.34
C VAL A 772 36.58 -2.54 41.62
N ILE A 773 35.36 -2.09 41.97
CA ILE A 773 35.13 -1.31 43.20
C ILE A 773 35.43 -2.14 44.45
N THR A 774 35.06 -3.42 44.47
CA THR A 774 35.18 -4.27 45.66
C THR A 774 36.47 -5.08 45.74
N GLY A 775 37.25 -5.17 44.66
CA GLY A 775 38.41 -6.07 44.55
C GLY A 775 38.09 -7.57 44.67
N SER A 776 36.85 -7.99 44.34
CA SER A 776 36.34 -9.33 44.67
C SER A 776 36.52 -10.32 43.52
N GLU A 777 37.46 -11.26 43.67
CA GLU A 777 37.68 -12.36 42.73
C GLU A 777 36.42 -13.21 42.47
N PRO A 778 35.61 -13.59 43.48
CA PRO A 778 34.35 -14.30 43.23
C PRO A 778 33.40 -13.55 42.29
N LEU A 779 33.30 -12.22 42.39
CA LEU A 779 32.43 -11.44 41.51
C LEU A 779 32.95 -11.41 40.06
N ARG A 780 34.27 -11.48 39.84
CA ARG A 780 34.87 -11.59 38.50
C ARG A 780 34.45 -12.89 37.81
N VAL A 781 34.51 -14.01 38.54
CA VAL A 781 34.06 -15.32 38.05
C VAL A 781 32.57 -15.30 37.69
N VAL A 782 31.74 -14.62 38.50
CA VAL A 782 30.31 -14.45 38.22
C VAL A 782 30.06 -13.72 36.89
N VAL A 783 30.76 -12.60 36.63
CA VAL A 783 30.63 -11.86 35.35
C VAL A 783 31.03 -12.74 34.16
N LEU A 784 32.10 -13.54 34.28
CA LEU A 784 32.53 -14.46 33.22
C LEU A 784 31.49 -15.55 32.96
N ILE A 785 30.91 -16.13 34.01
CA ILE A 785 29.81 -17.09 33.89
C ILE A 785 28.62 -16.44 33.17
N MET A 786 28.26 -15.20 33.52
CA MET A 786 27.16 -14.47 32.86
C MET A 786 27.41 -14.26 31.36
N VAL A 787 28.64 -13.92 30.96
CA VAL A 787 29.04 -13.83 29.55
C VAL A 787 28.88 -15.18 28.84
N GLY A 788 29.35 -16.27 29.46
CA GLY A 788 29.18 -17.62 28.94
C GLY A 788 27.71 -18.02 28.77
N CYS A 789 26.88 -17.76 29.80
CA CYS A 789 25.44 -17.98 29.76
C CYS A 789 24.77 -17.16 28.65
N TYR A 790 25.19 -15.91 28.46
CA TYR A 790 24.68 -15.05 27.40
C TYR A 790 25.04 -15.59 26.01
N LEU A 791 26.27 -16.05 25.79
CA LEU A 791 26.69 -16.67 24.52
C LEU A 791 25.82 -17.89 24.19
N VAL A 792 25.61 -18.77 25.18
CA VAL A 792 24.75 -19.95 25.02
C VAL A 792 23.31 -19.53 24.70
N ALA A 793 22.75 -18.56 25.43
CA ALA A 793 21.41 -18.03 25.17
C ALA A 793 21.28 -17.40 23.77
N LEU A 794 22.32 -16.70 23.31
CA LEU A 794 22.39 -16.11 21.98
C LEU A 794 22.40 -17.20 20.90
N ILE A 795 23.26 -18.21 21.02
CA ILE A 795 23.32 -19.35 20.07
C ILE A 795 21.97 -20.06 20.02
N ILE A 796 21.38 -20.40 21.17
CA ILE A 796 20.04 -21.01 21.24
C ILE A 796 19.01 -20.14 20.52
N THR A 797 19.09 -18.82 20.68
CA THR A 797 18.14 -17.90 20.06
C THR A 797 18.34 -17.78 18.54
N VAL A 798 19.58 -17.79 18.06
CA VAL A 798 19.90 -17.85 16.61
C VAL A 798 19.35 -19.15 16.01
N LEU A 799 19.57 -20.29 16.67
CA LEU A 799 19.05 -21.59 16.24
C LEU A 799 17.53 -21.61 16.24
N ARG A 800 16.87 -21.09 17.29
CA ARG A 800 15.41 -20.94 17.35
C ARG A 800 14.87 -20.01 16.27
N ALA A 801 15.56 -18.91 15.98
CA ALA A 801 15.15 -17.98 14.94
C ALA A 801 15.26 -18.60 13.54
N ARG A 802 16.36 -19.31 13.27
CA ARG A 802 16.53 -20.10 12.04
C ARG A 802 15.47 -21.19 11.93
N ALA A 803 15.24 -21.97 12.99
CA ALA A 803 14.24 -23.03 13.01
C ALA A 803 12.82 -22.48 12.78
N ARG A 804 12.46 -21.38 13.43
CA ARG A 804 11.18 -20.70 13.21
C ARG A 804 11.07 -20.16 11.79
N LEU A 805 12.11 -19.55 11.23
CA LEU A 805 12.10 -19.06 9.85
C LEU A 805 11.88 -20.22 8.87
N SER A 806 12.61 -21.32 9.04
CA SER A 806 12.40 -22.54 8.25
C SER A 806 10.98 -23.06 8.39
N ALA A 807 10.47 -23.16 9.62
CA ALA A 807 9.08 -23.56 9.87
C ALA A 807 8.10 -22.62 9.17
N ALA A 808 8.26 -21.30 9.29
CA ALA A 808 7.39 -20.33 8.64
C ALA A 808 7.37 -20.48 7.12
N VAL A 809 8.52 -20.68 6.49
CA VAL A 809 8.63 -20.89 5.03
C VAL A 809 8.03 -22.23 4.61
N ILE A 810 8.24 -23.29 5.39
CA ILE A 810 7.67 -24.62 5.12
C ILE A 810 6.16 -24.59 5.29
N THR A 811 5.65 -23.98 6.37
CA THR A 811 4.22 -23.88 6.65
C THR A 811 3.51 -23.03 5.59
N ASP A 812 4.10 -21.92 5.15
CA ASP A 812 3.54 -21.09 4.07
C ASP A 812 3.40 -21.88 2.75
N ARG A 813 4.32 -22.82 2.47
CA ARG A 813 4.22 -23.75 1.32
C ARG A 813 3.11 -24.79 1.46
N ARG A 814 2.68 -25.11 2.68
CA ARG A 814 1.62 -26.09 2.93
C ARG A 814 0.22 -25.48 2.80
N VAL A 815 0.09 -24.16 2.68
CA VAL A 815 -1.21 -23.47 2.61
C VAL A 815 -2.12 -24.05 1.54
N PRO A 816 -1.70 -24.22 0.27
CA PRO A 816 -2.58 -24.78 -0.76
C PRO A 816 -3.03 -26.21 -0.43
N ALA A 817 -2.13 -27.06 0.10
CA ALA A 817 -2.43 -28.45 0.43
C ALA A 817 -3.40 -28.57 1.61
N VAL A 818 -3.18 -27.79 2.68
CA VAL A 818 -4.06 -27.79 3.86
C VAL A 818 -5.44 -27.24 3.52
N LEU A 819 -5.51 -26.20 2.69
CA LEU A 819 -6.80 -25.69 2.23
C LEU A 819 -7.50 -26.66 1.28
N ALA A 820 -6.77 -27.39 0.43
CA ALA A 820 -7.35 -28.43 -0.41
C ALA A 820 -7.95 -29.58 0.41
N GLU A 821 -7.30 -29.95 1.54
CA GLU A 821 -7.81 -30.94 2.48
C GLU A 821 -9.03 -30.42 3.28
N TYR A 822 -8.95 -29.18 3.76
CA TYR A 822 -10.08 -28.52 4.42
C TYR A 822 -11.28 -28.35 3.46
N ALA A 823 -11.01 -28.24 2.15
CA ALA A 823 -11.96 -28.12 1.06
C ALA A 823 -13.06 -27.08 1.33
N PRO A 824 -12.70 -25.80 1.53
CA PRO A 824 -13.67 -24.72 1.62
C PRO A 824 -14.37 -24.54 0.27
N GLU A 825 -15.68 -24.32 0.31
CA GLU A 825 -16.50 -24.08 -0.89
C GLU A 825 -16.66 -22.60 -1.20
N PHE A 826 -16.49 -21.73 -0.20
CA PHE A 826 -16.44 -20.28 -0.38
C PHE A 826 -15.48 -19.61 0.60
N CYS A 827 -15.23 -18.32 0.37
CA CYS A 827 -14.55 -17.46 1.31
C CYS A 827 -15.28 -16.14 1.55
N VAL A 828 -15.04 -15.56 2.73
CA VAL A 828 -15.42 -14.17 3.03
C VAL A 828 -14.15 -13.34 3.00
N TYR A 829 -14.04 -12.43 2.02
CA TYR A 829 -12.85 -11.60 1.84
C TYR A 829 -13.05 -10.23 2.50
N PHE A 830 -12.24 -9.93 3.52
CA PHE A 830 -12.33 -8.69 4.29
C PHE A 830 -11.02 -7.90 4.24
N ALA A 831 -10.96 -6.91 3.34
CA ALA A 831 -9.73 -6.15 3.09
C ALA A 831 -9.70 -4.74 3.70
N SER A 832 -10.77 -4.34 4.41
CA SER A 832 -10.80 -3.10 5.20
C SER A 832 -9.78 -3.12 6.34
N GLY A 833 -9.41 -1.93 6.82
CA GLY A 833 -8.56 -1.76 7.99
C GLY A 833 -9.32 -1.72 9.32
N ILE A 834 -10.64 -1.60 9.29
CA ILE A 834 -11.52 -1.41 10.46
C ILE A 834 -12.88 -2.12 10.28
N GLY A 835 -13.57 -2.40 11.40
CA GLY A 835 -15.00 -2.72 11.41
C GLY A 835 -15.36 -4.17 11.12
N ALA A 836 -14.43 -5.12 11.26
CA ALA A 836 -14.69 -6.53 10.98
C ALA A 836 -15.78 -7.10 11.89
N HIS A 837 -15.77 -6.75 13.18
CA HIS A 837 -16.76 -7.23 14.15
C HIS A 837 -18.20 -6.90 13.74
N TYR A 838 -18.45 -5.68 13.26
CA TYR A 838 -19.77 -5.25 12.80
C TYR A 838 -20.12 -5.80 11.41
N GLN A 839 -19.24 -5.59 10.42
CA GLN A 839 -19.55 -5.87 9.01
C GLN A 839 -19.57 -7.38 8.70
N VAL A 840 -18.60 -8.14 9.22
CA VAL A 840 -18.61 -9.61 9.05
C VAL A 840 -19.53 -10.27 10.06
N GLY A 841 -19.60 -9.74 11.30
CA GLY A 841 -20.48 -10.28 12.34
C GLY A 841 -21.94 -10.31 11.94
N MET A 842 -22.42 -9.28 11.25
CA MET A 842 -23.79 -9.20 10.71
C MET A 842 -24.14 -10.32 9.72
N TRP A 843 -23.16 -10.84 8.97
CA TRP A 843 -23.38 -11.89 7.97
C TRP A 843 -23.01 -13.30 8.46
N LEU A 844 -22.18 -13.40 9.50
CA LEU A 844 -21.65 -14.66 10.01
C LEU A 844 -22.73 -15.71 10.34
N PRO A 845 -23.86 -15.37 11.00
CA PRO A 845 -24.92 -16.34 11.27
C PRO A 845 -25.50 -16.96 9.98
N TYR A 846 -25.64 -16.17 8.92
CA TYR A 846 -26.23 -16.60 7.65
C TYR A 846 -25.25 -17.43 6.82
N PHE A 847 -23.96 -17.09 6.83
CA PHE A 847 -22.93 -17.95 6.24
C PHE A 847 -22.88 -19.33 6.90
N ARG A 848 -23.09 -19.41 8.22
CA ARG A 848 -23.17 -20.69 8.95
C ARG A 848 -24.41 -21.51 8.57
N ARG A 849 -25.56 -20.85 8.33
CA ARG A 849 -26.81 -21.50 7.88
C ARG A 849 -26.72 -22.09 6.46
N LEU A 850 -25.73 -21.70 5.66
CA LEU A 850 -25.46 -22.37 4.38
C LEU A 850 -25.08 -23.85 4.58
N GLY A 851 -24.48 -24.21 5.71
CA GLY A 851 -24.06 -25.58 6.00
C GLY A 851 -22.87 -26.05 5.14
N ARG A 852 -22.06 -25.12 4.63
CA ARG A 852 -20.92 -25.37 3.74
C ARG A 852 -19.62 -24.92 4.42
N ARG A 853 -18.50 -25.58 4.13
CA ARG A 853 -17.19 -25.20 4.70
C ARG A 853 -16.68 -23.91 4.06
N PHE A 854 -16.13 -23.00 4.86
CA PHE A 854 -15.60 -21.73 4.34
C PHE A 854 -14.46 -21.19 5.20
N VAL A 855 -13.74 -20.22 4.64
CA VAL A 855 -12.66 -19.51 5.33
C VAL A 855 -12.88 -17.99 5.26
N ILE A 856 -12.37 -17.27 6.26
CA ILE A 856 -12.33 -15.80 6.24
C ILE A 856 -10.90 -15.35 5.91
N ILE A 857 -10.74 -14.48 4.92
CA ILE A 857 -9.42 -14.00 4.47
C ILE A 857 -9.33 -12.50 4.70
N THR A 858 -8.26 -12.05 5.34
CA THR A 858 -7.98 -10.63 5.54
C THR A 858 -6.55 -10.25 5.19
N ARG A 859 -6.37 -8.96 4.84
CA ARG A 859 -5.05 -8.37 4.57
C ARG A 859 -4.57 -7.44 5.68
N ALA A 860 -5.33 -7.30 6.76
CA ALA A 860 -4.99 -6.43 7.88
C ALA A 860 -4.84 -7.24 9.17
N LEU A 861 -3.65 -7.18 9.78
CA LEU A 861 -3.37 -7.91 11.02
C LEU A 861 -4.29 -7.51 12.19
N PRO A 862 -4.68 -6.22 12.37
CA PRO A 862 -5.70 -5.86 13.35
C PRO A 862 -7.03 -6.56 13.10
N MET A 863 -7.48 -6.62 11.84
CA MET A 863 -8.73 -7.30 11.47
C MET A 863 -8.66 -8.80 11.66
N HIS A 864 -7.50 -9.43 11.44
CA HIS A 864 -7.33 -10.85 11.77
C HIS A 864 -7.63 -11.12 13.26
N ARG A 865 -7.21 -10.23 14.17
CA ARG A 865 -7.48 -10.39 15.61
C ARG A 865 -8.97 -10.27 15.91
N GLU A 866 -9.62 -9.22 15.39
CA GLU A 866 -11.08 -9.04 15.55
C GLU A 866 -11.87 -10.22 14.96
N LEU A 867 -11.46 -10.72 13.80
CA LEU A 867 -12.12 -11.87 13.16
C LEU A 867 -11.93 -13.15 13.96
N VAL A 868 -10.75 -13.39 14.54
CA VAL A 868 -10.51 -14.54 15.41
C VAL A 868 -11.35 -14.48 16.68
N GLU A 869 -11.51 -13.30 17.27
CA GLU A 869 -12.40 -13.08 18.40
C GLU A 869 -13.85 -13.35 18.01
N LEU A 870 -14.29 -12.81 16.87
CA LEU A 870 -15.64 -13.00 16.33
C LEU A 870 -15.96 -14.46 16.00
N THR A 871 -14.98 -15.24 15.51
CA THR A 871 -15.16 -16.66 15.16
C THR A 871 -14.75 -17.62 16.28
N ALA A 872 -14.49 -17.13 17.49
CA ALA A 872 -14.10 -17.97 18.62
C ALA A 872 -15.17 -19.06 18.89
N GLY A 873 -14.74 -20.31 19.04
CA GLY A 873 -15.63 -21.45 19.30
C GLY A 873 -16.47 -21.92 18.09
N THR A 874 -16.37 -21.28 16.93
CA THR A 874 -17.16 -21.66 15.74
C THR A 874 -16.49 -22.70 14.83
N GLY A 875 -15.17 -22.88 14.96
CA GLY A 875 -14.36 -23.75 14.09
C GLY A 875 -14.05 -23.16 12.71
N ILE A 876 -14.44 -21.91 12.43
CA ILE A 876 -14.22 -21.25 11.13
C ILE A 876 -12.77 -20.76 11.03
N PRO A 877 -12.01 -21.15 10.00
CA PRO A 877 -10.66 -20.66 9.80
C PRO A 877 -10.58 -19.18 9.39
N VAL A 878 -9.59 -18.48 9.94
CA VAL A 878 -9.25 -17.10 9.57
C VAL A 878 -7.80 -17.04 9.11
N LEU A 879 -7.56 -16.50 7.90
CA LEU A 879 -6.24 -16.39 7.29
C LEU A 879 -5.87 -14.93 7.06
N TYR A 880 -4.63 -14.57 7.42
CA TYR A 880 -4.03 -13.28 7.08
C TYR A 880 -3.01 -13.43 5.94
N ARG A 881 -3.29 -12.79 4.79
CA ARG A 881 -2.46 -12.82 3.57
C ARG A 881 -2.08 -11.40 3.13
N PRO A 882 -0.88 -10.90 3.48
CA PRO A 882 -0.53 -9.49 3.29
C PRO A 882 -0.17 -9.08 1.86
N THR A 883 0.11 -10.01 0.94
CA THR A 883 0.61 -9.73 -0.42
C THR A 883 -0.31 -10.29 -1.51
N LEU A 884 -0.21 -9.78 -2.75
CA LEU A 884 -0.96 -10.31 -3.89
C LEU A 884 -0.62 -11.77 -4.16
N ARG A 885 0.68 -12.08 -4.22
CA ARG A 885 1.17 -13.45 -4.39
C ARG A 885 0.61 -14.39 -3.31
N SER A 886 0.56 -13.94 -2.06
CA SER A 886 0.03 -14.77 -0.99
C SER A 886 -1.48 -15.07 -1.10
N LEU A 887 -2.22 -14.36 -1.96
CA LEU A 887 -3.63 -14.67 -2.28
C LEU A 887 -3.75 -15.72 -3.40
N GLU A 888 -2.69 -16.06 -4.12
CA GLU A 888 -2.67 -17.19 -5.07
C GLU A 888 -2.77 -18.50 -4.31
N ASP A 889 -1.98 -18.59 -3.23
CA ASP A 889 -1.81 -19.83 -2.47
C ASP A 889 -3.08 -20.29 -1.74
N ILE A 890 -4.15 -19.47 -1.71
CA ILE A 890 -5.38 -19.77 -0.96
C ILE A 890 -6.55 -20.21 -1.84
N VAL A 891 -6.44 -20.04 -3.16
CA VAL A 891 -7.48 -20.50 -4.09
C VAL A 891 -7.26 -21.98 -4.35
N VAL A 892 -8.24 -22.79 -3.99
CA VAL A 892 -8.21 -24.25 -4.12
C VAL A 892 -9.40 -24.74 -4.95
N PRO A 893 -9.32 -25.89 -5.63
CA PRO A 893 -10.36 -26.32 -6.59
C PRO A 893 -11.78 -26.46 -6.01
N SER A 894 -11.91 -26.68 -4.69
CA SER A 894 -13.22 -26.75 -4.02
C SER A 894 -13.90 -25.38 -3.89
N MET A 895 -13.13 -24.29 -3.89
CA MET A 895 -13.62 -22.95 -3.63
C MET A 895 -14.26 -22.37 -4.89
N ARG A 896 -15.51 -21.93 -4.79
CA ARG A 896 -16.32 -21.44 -5.92
C ARG A 896 -16.69 -19.96 -5.79
N ILE A 897 -16.82 -19.44 -4.56
CA ILE A 897 -17.35 -18.09 -4.31
C ILE A 897 -16.46 -17.29 -3.37
N ALA A 898 -16.35 -15.98 -3.63
CA ALA A 898 -15.83 -14.98 -2.70
C ALA A 898 -16.91 -13.94 -2.37
N TYR A 899 -17.30 -13.84 -1.10
CA TYR A 899 -18.24 -12.83 -0.60
C TYR A 899 -17.54 -11.58 -0.09
N TYR A 900 -18.12 -10.42 -0.40
CA TYR A 900 -17.61 -9.10 0.00
C TYR A 900 -18.69 -8.30 0.73
N VAL A 901 -18.42 -7.95 1.98
CA VAL A 901 -19.39 -7.25 2.86
C VAL A 901 -19.10 -5.75 3.00
N ASN A 902 -18.04 -5.22 2.36
CA ASN A 902 -17.68 -3.80 2.45
C ASN A 902 -16.93 -3.30 1.23
N ASN A 903 -16.93 -1.98 1.00
CA ASN A 903 -16.39 -1.38 -0.23
C ASN A 903 -14.90 -1.01 -0.07
N ALA A 904 -14.08 -1.93 0.45
CA ALA A 904 -12.67 -1.67 0.65
C ALA A 904 -11.95 -1.61 -0.71
N VAL A 905 -11.13 -0.56 -0.92
CA VAL A 905 -10.31 -0.38 -2.14
C VAL A 905 -9.47 -1.62 -2.45
N ARG A 906 -9.05 -2.35 -1.41
CA ARG A 906 -8.22 -3.55 -1.52
C ARG A 906 -8.99 -4.81 -1.95
N ASN A 907 -10.30 -4.74 -2.15
CA ASN A 907 -11.10 -5.85 -2.67
C ASN A 907 -10.68 -6.27 -4.08
N THR A 908 -10.22 -5.31 -4.90
CA THR A 908 -9.73 -5.55 -6.25
C THR A 908 -8.60 -6.58 -6.31
N HIS A 909 -7.89 -6.79 -5.20
CA HIS A 909 -6.77 -7.72 -5.12
C HIS A 909 -7.15 -9.21 -5.14
N LEU A 910 -8.39 -9.57 -4.81
CA LEU A 910 -8.88 -10.95 -4.95
C LEU A 910 -9.74 -11.14 -6.21
N ILE A 911 -10.33 -10.07 -6.74
CA ILE A 911 -11.20 -10.10 -7.95
C ILE A 911 -10.51 -10.63 -9.21
N GLU A 912 -9.17 -10.54 -9.25
CA GLU A 912 -8.38 -11.10 -10.34
C GLU A 912 -8.42 -12.65 -10.37
N ARG A 913 -8.89 -13.31 -9.30
CA ARG A 913 -9.05 -14.77 -9.22
C ARG A 913 -10.36 -15.23 -9.86
N ARG A 914 -10.36 -15.27 -11.19
CA ARG A 914 -11.53 -15.63 -12.03
C ARG A 914 -12.01 -17.07 -11.86
N GLU A 915 -11.30 -17.90 -11.12
CA GLU A 915 -11.77 -19.22 -10.68
C GLU A 915 -12.98 -19.10 -9.72
N LEU A 916 -13.10 -17.95 -9.06
CA LEU A 916 -14.16 -17.63 -8.10
C LEU A 916 -15.23 -16.75 -8.73
N THR A 917 -16.48 -16.98 -8.35
CA THR A 917 -17.57 -16.02 -8.53
C THR A 917 -17.50 -14.99 -7.40
N HIS A 918 -17.34 -13.73 -7.74
CA HIS A 918 -17.23 -12.64 -6.77
C HIS A 918 -18.60 -12.00 -6.51
N VAL A 919 -19.09 -12.12 -5.27
CA VAL A 919 -20.43 -11.69 -4.87
C VAL A 919 -20.35 -10.50 -3.91
N TRP A 920 -20.89 -9.37 -4.34
CA TRP A 920 -21.09 -8.19 -3.50
C TRP A 920 -22.35 -8.32 -2.65
N LEU A 921 -22.21 -8.17 -1.32
CA LEU A 921 -23.32 -8.21 -0.37
C LEU A 921 -23.61 -6.86 0.30
N ASN A 922 -22.58 -6.03 0.48
CA ASN A 922 -22.62 -4.85 1.34
C ASN A 922 -22.84 -5.18 2.85
N HIS A 923 -22.95 -4.16 3.70
CA HIS A 923 -23.24 -4.27 5.15
C HIS A 923 -24.43 -3.41 5.60
N GLY A 924 -25.21 -2.92 4.63
CA GLY A 924 -26.41 -2.12 4.84
C GLY A 924 -27.00 -1.72 3.48
N ASP A 925 -28.32 -1.61 3.40
CA ASP A 925 -28.98 -1.07 2.20
C ASP A 925 -29.37 0.38 2.50
N SER A 926 -28.90 1.35 1.74
CA SER A 926 -29.17 2.77 2.03
C SER A 926 -29.05 3.63 0.79
N GLU A 927 -29.57 4.84 0.87
CA GLU A 927 -29.51 5.83 -0.23
C GLU A 927 -28.20 6.63 -0.23
N LYS A 928 -27.19 6.19 0.53
CA LYS A 928 -25.87 6.83 0.54
C LYS A 928 -25.05 6.40 -0.67
N PRO A 929 -24.17 7.28 -1.20
CA PRO A 929 -23.24 6.95 -2.28
C PRO A 929 -22.45 5.64 -2.15
N ALA A 930 -22.15 5.20 -0.93
CA ALA A 930 -21.48 3.94 -0.69
C ALA A 930 -22.26 2.71 -1.20
N CYS A 931 -23.58 2.83 -1.38
CA CYS A 931 -24.47 1.75 -1.84
C CYS A 931 -24.75 1.76 -3.36
N TYR A 932 -24.30 2.79 -4.09
CA TYR A 932 -24.42 2.88 -5.55
C TYR A 932 -23.08 3.19 -6.23
N ASN A 933 -21.96 2.81 -5.61
CA ASN A 933 -20.64 3.09 -6.15
C ASN A 933 -20.37 2.31 -7.46
N PRO A 934 -19.91 2.95 -8.56
CA PRO A 934 -19.53 2.29 -9.81
C PRO A 934 -18.51 1.17 -9.64
N VAL A 935 -17.69 1.22 -8.58
CA VAL A 935 -16.78 0.13 -8.22
C VAL A 935 -17.52 -1.20 -8.01
N HIS A 936 -18.81 -1.21 -7.67
CA HIS A 936 -19.56 -2.46 -7.57
C HIS A 936 -19.70 -3.21 -8.90
N ALA A 937 -19.52 -2.53 -10.04
CA ALA A 937 -19.54 -3.16 -11.36
C ALA A 937 -18.44 -4.21 -11.57
N ILE A 938 -17.39 -4.22 -10.73
CA ILE A 938 -16.27 -5.18 -10.84
C ILE A 938 -16.64 -6.59 -10.37
N TYR A 939 -17.72 -6.73 -9.60
CA TYR A 939 -18.19 -8.01 -9.08
C TYR A 939 -18.97 -8.78 -10.16
N ASP A 940 -19.05 -10.11 -10.02
CA ASP A 940 -19.80 -10.96 -10.95
C ASP A 940 -21.29 -10.94 -10.63
N ARG A 941 -21.62 -10.92 -9.33
CA ARG A 941 -22.97 -10.78 -8.81
C ARG A 941 -23.05 -9.69 -7.75
N ILE A 942 -24.17 -8.98 -7.74
CA ILE A 942 -24.54 -7.98 -6.75
C ILE A 942 -25.86 -8.42 -6.13
N PHE A 943 -25.79 -8.81 -4.87
CA PHE A 943 -26.97 -9.19 -4.11
C PHE A 943 -27.60 -7.92 -3.54
N THR A 944 -28.89 -7.74 -3.80
CA THR A 944 -29.68 -6.59 -3.30
C THR A 944 -30.83 -7.09 -2.44
N ALA A 945 -31.29 -6.26 -1.50
CA ALA A 945 -32.43 -6.62 -0.66
C ALA A 945 -33.74 -6.63 -1.45
N GLY A 946 -33.93 -5.65 -2.33
CA GLY A 946 -35.12 -5.50 -3.16
C GLY A 946 -34.81 -4.78 -4.47
N GLN A 947 -35.87 -4.46 -5.22
CA GLN A 947 -35.79 -3.74 -6.50
C GLN A 947 -35.19 -2.34 -6.32
N ALA A 948 -35.44 -1.68 -5.19
CA ALA A 948 -34.87 -0.37 -4.87
C ALA A 948 -33.35 -0.35 -4.95
N GLY A 949 -32.69 -1.43 -4.52
CA GLY A 949 -31.24 -1.55 -4.57
C GLY A 949 -30.69 -1.59 -6.01
N ILE A 950 -31.46 -2.07 -6.98
CA ILE A 950 -31.10 -2.08 -8.41
C ILE A 950 -31.34 -0.69 -9.01
N ASP A 951 -32.55 -0.18 -8.84
CA ASP A 951 -33.00 1.08 -9.43
C ASP A 951 -32.17 2.28 -8.93
N ARG A 952 -31.59 2.18 -7.73
CA ARG A 952 -30.67 3.17 -7.18
C ARG A 952 -29.47 3.43 -8.09
N TYR A 953 -28.85 2.40 -8.66
CA TYR A 953 -27.71 2.59 -9.55
C TYR A 953 -28.11 3.40 -10.79
N ALA A 954 -29.23 3.05 -11.42
CA ALA A 954 -29.74 3.78 -12.58
C ALA A 954 -30.08 5.24 -12.24
N ARG A 955 -30.70 5.50 -11.08
CA ARG A 955 -31.02 6.86 -10.60
C ARG A 955 -29.80 7.75 -10.45
N HIS A 956 -28.65 7.17 -10.10
CA HIS A 956 -27.37 7.87 -9.96
C HIS A 956 -26.46 7.74 -11.18
N ASN A 957 -27.00 7.38 -12.35
CA ASN A 957 -26.28 7.21 -13.61
C ASN A 957 -25.13 6.18 -13.55
N VAL A 958 -25.25 5.18 -12.69
CA VAL A 958 -24.28 4.10 -12.57
C VAL A 958 -24.75 2.90 -13.39
N ILE A 959 -24.06 2.66 -14.51
CA ILE A 959 -24.43 1.61 -15.46
C ILE A 959 -23.78 0.28 -15.03
N ILE A 960 -24.63 -0.67 -14.63
CA ILE A 960 -24.26 -2.05 -14.31
C ILE A 960 -25.22 -2.98 -15.06
N PRO A 961 -24.71 -4.02 -15.75
CA PRO A 961 -25.57 -4.98 -16.45
C PRO A 961 -26.60 -5.62 -15.51
N ALA A 962 -27.87 -5.64 -15.92
CA ALA A 962 -28.98 -6.18 -15.13
C ALA A 962 -28.73 -7.63 -14.67
N ALA A 963 -28.08 -8.44 -15.51
CA ALA A 963 -27.72 -9.83 -15.22
C ALA A 963 -26.73 -10.01 -14.04
N LYS A 964 -26.13 -8.94 -13.53
CA LYS A 964 -25.33 -8.99 -12.29
C LYS A 964 -26.18 -8.94 -11.04
N PHE A 965 -27.38 -8.38 -11.08
CA PHE A 965 -28.20 -8.20 -9.90
C PHE A 965 -28.97 -9.46 -9.55
N THR A 966 -29.04 -9.77 -8.27
CA THR A 966 -29.87 -10.82 -7.71
C THR A 966 -30.56 -10.29 -6.47
N ILE A 967 -31.90 -10.25 -6.48
CA ILE A 967 -32.67 -9.85 -5.31
C ILE A 967 -32.71 -11.05 -4.36
N VAL A 968 -32.17 -10.88 -3.15
CA VAL A 968 -32.02 -11.95 -2.16
C VAL A 968 -32.71 -11.66 -0.82
N GLY A 969 -33.34 -10.50 -0.68
CA GLY A 969 -33.87 -10.04 0.59
C GLY A 969 -32.76 -9.54 1.53
N ARG A 970 -33.15 -9.17 2.75
CA ARG A 970 -32.23 -8.69 3.79
C ARG A 970 -32.29 -9.60 5.00
N PRO A 971 -31.37 -10.58 5.15
CA PRO A 971 -31.45 -11.60 6.20
C PRO A 971 -31.59 -11.04 7.62
N GLN A 972 -30.99 -9.88 7.89
CA GLN A 972 -30.94 -9.22 9.19
C GLN A 972 -32.31 -8.78 9.72
N ILE A 973 -33.33 -8.65 8.86
CA ILE A 973 -34.67 -8.23 9.30
C ILE A 973 -35.47 -9.37 9.95
N GLU A 974 -34.99 -10.62 9.93
CA GLU A 974 -35.67 -11.77 10.56
C GLU A 974 -35.95 -11.57 12.06
N GLN A 975 -35.15 -10.74 12.71
CA GLN A 975 -35.22 -10.42 14.14
C GLN A 975 -36.06 -9.16 14.43
N ILE A 976 -36.60 -8.50 13.40
CA ILE A 976 -37.47 -7.32 13.53
C ILE A 976 -38.93 -7.75 13.64
N THR A 977 -39.60 -7.29 14.69
CA THR A 977 -41.03 -7.53 14.92
C THR A 977 -41.89 -6.46 14.27
N GLU A 978 -42.96 -6.90 13.61
CA GLU A 978 -43.95 -6.02 13.00
C GLU A 978 -44.80 -5.30 14.05
N ALA A 979 -45.42 -4.19 13.64
CA ALA A 979 -46.36 -3.44 14.45
C ALA A 979 -47.53 -4.32 14.93
N THR A 980 -47.84 -4.27 16.23
CA THR A 980 -48.91 -5.07 16.85
C THR A 980 -50.31 -4.49 16.64
N GLY A 981 -50.40 -3.24 16.18
CA GLY A 981 -51.66 -2.54 15.88
C GLY A 981 -51.44 -1.07 15.48
N PRO A 982 -52.53 -0.31 15.23
CA PRO A 982 -52.44 1.11 14.87
C PRO A 982 -51.84 1.99 15.98
N ILE A 983 -50.93 2.91 15.61
CA ILE A 983 -50.21 3.79 16.56
C ILE A 983 -51.15 4.59 17.46
N GLY A 984 -52.28 5.08 16.93
CA GLY A 984 -53.27 5.87 17.68
C GLY A 984 -54.01 5.11 18.79
N ARG A 985 -53.82 3.78 18.91
CA ARG A 985 -54.33 3.00 20.05
C ARG A 985 -53.33 2.86 21.19
N ILE A 986 -52.08 3.30 21.00
CA ILE A 986 -51.02 3.23 21.99
C ILE A 986 -51.07 4.51 22.84
N THR A 987 -51.37 4.37 24.13
CA THR A 987 -51.57 5.51 25.04
C THR A 987 -50.30 6.31 25.32
N ARG A 988 -49.14 5.66 25.29
CA ARG A 988 -47.82 6.27 25.44
C ARG A 988 -46.84 5.62 24.45
N PRO A 989 -46.81 6.07 23.18
CA PRO A 989 -45.94 5.48 22.18
C PRO A 989 -44.46 5.71 22.52
N THR A 990 -43.62 4.70 22.26
CA THR A 990 -42.17 4.81 22.37
C THR A 990 -41.59 5.27 21.03
N VAL A 991 -40.88 6.39 21.01
CA VAL A 991 -40.28 6.97 19.82
C VAL A 991 -38.77 6.81 19.85
N LEU A 992 -38.24 6.07 18.87
CA LEU A 992 -36.81 5.97 18.63
C LEU A 992 -36.32 7.24 17.92
N TYR A 993 -35.45 8.02 18.56
CA TYR A 993 -34.72 9.09 17.89
C TYR A 993 -33.29 8.61 17.59
N ALA A 994 -32.98 8.46 16.29
CA ALA A 994 -31.73 7.89 15.81
C ALA A 994 -31.06 8.80 14.77
N PRO A 995 -30.44 9.93 15.18
CA PRO A 995 -29.73 10.81 14.26
C PRO A 995 -28.46 10.15 13.72
N THR A 996 -28.12 10.43 12.45
CA THR A 996 -26.83 10.02 11.90
C THR A 996 -25.68 10.85 12.48
N TRP A 997 -24.46 10.62 11.98
CA TRP A 997 -23.28 11.32 12.45
C TRP A 997 -22.86 12.44 11.51
N GLN A 998 -22.06 13.39 12.03
CA GLN A 998 -21.65 14.58 11.30
C GLN A 998 -21.04 14.32 9.90
N GLY A 999 -20.46 13.14 9.65
CA GLY A 999 -19.73 12.85 8.41
C GLY A 999 -18.36 13.54 8.38
N PRO A 1000 -17.36 13.00 7.65
CA PRO A 1000 -16.04 13.62 7.56
C PRO A 1000 -15.96 14.68 6.45
N TYR A 1001 -16.89 14.67 5.49
CA TYR A 1001 -16.92 15.54 4.31
C TYR A 1001 -18.06 16.56 4.43
N ALA A 1002 -18.01 17.63 3.63
CA ALA A 1002 -18.98 18.72 3.72
C ALA A 1002 -20.36 18.33 3.16
N ASP A 1003 -20.36 17.49 2.13
CA ASP A 1003 -21.53 16.96 1.43
C ASP A 1003 -22.23 15.83 2.21
N SER A 1004 -21.51 15.07 3.04
CA SER A 1004 -22.12 14.01 3.87
C SER A 1004 -22.68 14.48 5.23
N ARG A 1005 -22.80 15.80 5.48
CA ARG A 1005 -23.28 16.37 6.76
C ARG A 1005 -24.81 16.45 6.89
N VAL A 1006 -25.50 15.34 6.71
CA VAL A 1006 -26.97 15.28 6.65
C VAL A 1006 -27.63 14.82 7.95
N TYR A 1007 -27.04 15.20 9.07
CA TYR A 1007 -27.37 14.68 10.40
C TYR A 1007 -28.25 15.63 11.20
N SER A 1008 -29.29 15.09 11.82
CA SER A 1008 -30.33 15.83 12.54
C SER A 1008 -30.00 16.14 14.01
N LEU A 1009 -28.87 15.65 14.53
CA LEU A 1009 -28.47 15.87 15.93
C LEU A 1009 -28.53 17.35 16.38
N PRO A 1010 -28.15 18.36 15.57
CA PRO A 1010 -28.31 19.77 15.94
C PRO A 1010 -29.76 20.20 16.20
N ALA A 1011 -30.72 19.57 15.54
CA ALA A 1011 -32.16 19.74 15.73
C ALA A 1011 -32.74 18.80 16.81
N GLY A 1012 -31.92 17.96 17.45
CA GLY A 1012 -32.39 16.89 18.31
C GLY A 1012 -33.09 17.35 19.59
N ARG A 1013 -32.64 18.45 20.19
CA ARG A 1013 -33.26 19.00 21.41
C ARG A 1013 -34.73 19.40 21.19
N PRO A 1014 -35.08 20.30 20.24
CA PRO A 1014 -36.48 20.67 20.02
C PRO A 1014 -37.36 19.50 19.57
N ILE A 1015 -36.81 18.52 18.85
CA ILE A 1015 -37.53 17.28 18.51
C ILE A 1015 -37.90 16.50 19.78
N VAL A 1016 -36.94 16.30 20.69
CA VAL A 1016 -37.18 15.57 21.95
C VAL A 1016 -38.15 16.34 22.85
N GLU A 1017 -38.03 17.66 22.98
CA GLU A 1017 -38.98 18.49 23.73
C GLU A 1017 -40.42 18.30 23.20
N ALA A 1018 -40.63 18.37 21.88
CA ALA A 1018 -41.94 18.19 21.26
C ALA A 1018 -42.54 16.77 21.42
N LEU A 1019 -41.69 15.74 21.59
CA LEU A 1019 -42.10 14.37 21.91
C LEU A 1019 -42.53 14.23 23.37
N LEU A 1020 -41.78 14.84 24.29
CA LEU A 1020 -42.09 14.84 25.73
C LEU A 1020 -43.39 15.59 26.02
N ASP A 1021 -43.65 16.71 25.33
CA ASP A 1021 -44.91 17.47 25.42
C ASP A 1021 -46.13 16.65 25.01
N ARG A 1022 -45.95 15.65 24.14
CA ARG A 1022 -46.98 14.68 23.72
C ARG A 1022 -47.05 13.44 24.60
N GLY A 1023 -46.26 13.38 25.67
CA GLY A 1023 -46.22 12.26 26.61
C GLY A 1023 -45.58 10.98 26.04
N ALA A 1024 -44.83 11.09 24.94
CA ALA A 1024 -44.15 9.95 24.32
C ALA A 1024 -42.93 9.51 25.13
N ARG A 1025 -42.65 8.20 25.14
CA ARG A 1025 -41.40 7.68 25.68
C ARG A 1025 -40.30 7.80 24.64
N VAL A 1026 -39.23 8.53 24.92
CA VAL A 1026 -38.09 8.63 24.01
C VAL A 1026 -37.05 7.54 24.26
N LEU A 1027 -36.66 6.83 23.19
CA LEU A 1027 -35.46 6.00 23.09
C LEU A 1027 -34.45 6.76 22.21
N PHE A 1028 -33.44 7.38 22.82
CA PHE A 1028 -32.45 8.18 22.10
C PHE A 1028 -31.16 7.38 21.88
N ARG A 1029 -30.84 7.09 20.62
CA ARG A 1029 -29.63 6.36 20.23
C ARG A 1029 -28.71 7.26 19.41
N ALA A 1030 -27.71 7.85 20.04
CA ALA A 1030 -26.71 8.66 19.33
C ALA A 1030 -25.74 7.77 18.55
N HIS A 1031 -25.31 8.22 17.37
CA HIS A 1031 -24.28 7.50 16.62
C HIS A 1031 -22.90 7.57 17.33
N PRO A 1032 -22.16 6.45 17.51
CA PRO A 1032 -20.90 6.44 18.26
C PRO A 1032 -19.82 7.40 17.75
N PHE A 1033 -19.83 7.73 16.45
CA PHE A 1033 -18.86 8.66 15.87
C PHE A 1033 -19.09 10.13 16.25
N ASN A 1034 -20.29 10.52 16.69
CA ASN A 1034 -20.56 11.87 17.16
C ASN A 1034 -19.76 12.20 18.41
N TYR A 1035 -19.43 11.21 19.24
CA TYR A 1035 -18.56 11.39 20.40
C TYR A 1035 -17.12 11.83 20.04
N ARG A 1036 -16.72 11.79 18.76
CA ARG A 1036 -15.42 12.32 18.32
C ARG A 1036 -15.40 13.85 18.26
N PHE A 1037 -16.56 14.49 18.10
CA PHE A 1037 -16.69 15.93 17.92
C PHE A 1037 -17.14 16.60 19.21
N ALA A 1038 -16.41 17.64 19.63
CA ALA A 1038 -16.72 18.34 20.88
C ALA A 1038 -18.12 19.02 20.90
N PRO A 1039 -18.59 19.64 19.80
CA PRO A 1039 -19.96 20.17 19.74
C PRO A 1039 -21.02 19.09 19.88
N ASP A 1040 -20.90 17.98 19.14
CA ASP A 1040 -21.89 16.90 19.15
C ASP A 1040 -21.99 16.21 20.52
N ARG A 1041 -20.85 16.03 21.23
CA ARG A 1041 -20.86 15.55 22.62
C ARG A 1041 -21.70 16.40 23.56
N ARG A 1042 -21.75 17.73 23.34
CA ARG A 1042 -22.56 18.64 24.15
C ARG A 1042 -24.04 18.45 23.85
N LEU A 1043 -24.41 18.39 22.57
CA LEU A 1043 -25.79 18.14 22.14
C LEU A 1043 -26.33 16.82 22.68
N ILE A 1044 -25.54 15.75 22.63
CA ILE A 1044 -25.90 14.44 23.21
C ILE A 1044 -26.15 14.56 24.71
N ALA A 1045 -25.27 15.24 25.44
CA ALA A 1045 -25.40 15.42 26.89
C ALA A 1045 -26.63 16.29 27.25
N GLU A 1046 -26.93 17.32 26.46
CA GLU A 1046 -28.11 18.17 26.64
C GLU A 1046 -29.41 17.39 26.45
N ILE A 1047 -29.50 16.55 25.42
CA ILE A 1047 -30.66 15.66 25.21
C ILE A 1047 -30.77 14.66 26.38
N GLY A 1048 -29.67 14.06 26.81
CA GLY A 1048 -29.66 13.15 27.95
C GLY A 1048 -30.16 13.80 29.25
N ALA A 1049 -29.74 15.05 29.52
CA ALA A 1049 -30.21 15.81 30.68
C ALA A 1049 -31.71 16.15 30.60
N LEU A 1050 -32.22 16.45 29.40
CA LEU A 1050 -33.64 16.69 29.16
C LEU A 1050 -34.48 15.43 29.46
N LEU A 1051 -34.02 14.27 29.00
CA LEU A 1051 -34.69 12.98 29.24
C LEU A 1051 -34.65 12.57 30.71
N GLU A 1052 -33.53 12.82 31.40
CA GLU A 1052 -33.41 12.58 32.84
C GLU A 1052 -34.38 13.46 33.63
N ALA A 1053 -34.45 14.76 33.33
CA ALA A 1053 -35.36 15.68 33.99
C ALA A 1053 -36.84 15.31 33.80
N ASP A 1054 -37.23 14.84 32.60
CA ASP A 1054 -38.59 14.35 32.40
C ASP A 1054 -38.85 13.05 33.16
N ARG A 1055 -37.89 12.11 33.15
CA ARG A 1055 -37.99 10.86 33.91
C ARG A 1055 -38.21 11.12 35.41
N GLU A 1056 -37.45 12.05 36.00
CA GLU A 1056 -37.62 12.45 37.41
C GLU A 1056 -38.98 13.08 37.68
N ARG A 1057 -39.52 13.86 36.72
CA ARG A 1057 -40.80 14.55 36.83
C ARG A 1057 -42.01 13.64 36.64
N THR A 1058 -41.95 12.71 35.69
CA THR A 1058 -43.11 11.94 35.20
C THR A 1058 -43.05 10.46 35.55
N GLY A 1059 -41.87 9.94 35.91
CA GLY A 1059 -41.61 8.51 36.08
C GLY A 1059 -41.52 7.73 34.77
N THR A 1060 -41.43 8.40 33.61
CA THR A 1060 -41.39 7.74 32.30
C THR A 1060 -40.02 7.09 32.05
N ASP A 1061 -40.01 5.80 31.68
CA ASP A 1061 -38.77 5.03 31.39
C ASP A 1061 -38.14 5.41 30.03
N HIS A 1062 -37.53 6.59 29.95
CA HIS A 1062 -36.70 6.97 28.82
C HIS A 1062 -35.38 6.19 28.80
N ARG A 1063 -34.83 5.92 27.60
CA ARG A 1063 -33.53 5.23 27.45
C ARG A 1063 -32.60 5.98 26.51
N TRP A 1064 -31.35 6.15 26.93
CA TRP A 1064 -30.28 6.82 26.18
C TRP A 1064 -28.90 6.38 26.68
N GLY A 1065 -27.82 6.78 25.99
CA GLY A 1065 -26.45 6.43 26.38
C GLY A 1065 -26.23 4.91 26.33
N PRO A 1066 -25.45 4.30 27.25
CA PRO A 1066 -25.14 2.87 27.21
C PRO A 1066 -26.37 1.95 27.10
N ALA A 1067 -27.47 2.29 27.77
CA ALA A 1067 -28.72 1.52 27.72
C ALA A 1067 -29.35 1.47 26.32
N ALA A 1068 -29.14 2.50 25.50
CA ALA A 1068 -29.66 2.57 24.14
C ALA A 1068 -28.59 2.34 23.06
N GLU A 1069 -27.30 2.47 23.38
CA GLU A 1069 -26.18 2.44 22.44
C GLU A 1069 -25.38 1.13 22.49
N ASP A 1070 -25.19 0.57 23.70
CA ASP A 1070 -24.36 -0.61 23.97
C ASP A 1070 -25.18 -1.85 24.36
N GLU A 1071 -26.20 -1.69 25.20
CA GLU A 1071 -27.01 -2.81 25.72
C GLU A 1071 -28.04 -3.33 24.73
N LEU A 1072 -28.55 -2.47 23.86
CA LEU A 1072 -29.52 -2.81 22.81
C LEU A 1072 -28.82 -2.84 21.45
N SER A 1073 -29.13 -3.86 20.64
CA SER A 1073 -28.84 -3.80 19.21
C SER A 1073 -29.74 -2.77 18.52
N VAL A 1074 -29.43 -2.44 17.27
CA VAL A 1074 -30.27 -1.52 16.48
C VAL A 1074 -31.64 -2.15 16.25
N GLU A 1075 -31.68 -3.45 15.98
CA GLU A 1075 -32.89 -4.25 15.83
C GLU A 1075 -33.70 -4.30 17.13
N ASP A 1076 -33.05 -4.42 18.29
CA ASP A 1076 -33.74 -4.33 19.60
C ASP A 1076 -34.35 -2.94 19.82
N CYS A 1077 -33.65 -1.88 19.40
CA CYS A 1077 -34.23 -0.53 19.43
C CYS A 1077 -35.47 -0.42 18.52
N PHE A 1078 -35.46 -1.05 17.34
CA PHE A 1078 -36.64 -1.09 16.47
C PHE A 1078 -37.80 -1.82 17.15
N ASN A 1079 -37.51 -2.98 17.75
CA ASN A 1079 -38.49 -3.81 18.45
C ASN A 1079 -39.09 -3.11 19.67
N ALA A 1080 -38.28 -2.31 20.39
CA ALA A 1080 -38.70 -1.54 21.55
C ALA A 1080 -39.43 -0.22 21.22
N SER A 1081 -39.44 0.20 19.96
CA SER A 1081 -40.10 1.43 19.50
C SER A 1081 -41.46 1.16 18.87
N ASP A 1082 -42.34 2.16 18.89
CA ASP A 1082 -43.63 2.21 18.20
C ASP A 1082 -43.59 3.16 16.99
N ALA A 1083 -42.69 4.14 17.01
CA ALA A 1083 -42.38 5.03 15.90
C ALA A 1083 -40.90 5.44 15.91
N MET A 1084 -40.40 5.98 14.79
CA MET A 1084 -39.01 6.45 14.70
C MET A 1084 -38.90 7.86 14.10
N ILE A 1085 -37.93 8.64 14.56
CA ILE A 1085 -37.47 9.88 13.92
C ILE A 1085 -35.98 9.73 13.61
N CYS A 1086 -35.61 10.03 12.37
CA CYS A 1086 -34.22 10.00 11.92
C CYS A 1086 -33.99 11.06 10.83
N ASP A 1087 -32.83 11.03 10.20
CA ASP A 1087 -32.47 11.78 8.99
C ASP A 1087 -32.15 10.78 7.86
N VAL A 1088 -31.43 11.19 6.81
CA VAL A 1088 -31.08 10.30 5.68
C VAL A 1088 -30.18 9.15 6.16
N SER A 1089 -30.81 8.04 6.51
CA SER A 1089 -30.18 6.94 7.23
C SER A 1089 -30.51 5.57 6.63
N ALA A 1090 -29.53 4.67 6.69
CA ALA A 1090 -29.67 3.26 6.33
C ALA A 1090 -30.71 2.54 7.21
N VAL A 1091 -30.98 3.06 8.41
CA VAL A 1091 -31.95 2.42 9.31
C VAL A 1091 -33.38 2.48 8.78
N ILE A 1092 -33.70 3.41 7.86
CA ILE A 1092 -35.04 3.54 7.29
C ILE A 1092 -35.41 2.28 6.49
N SER A 1093 -34.49 1.76 5.67
CA SER A 1093 -34.79 0.57 4.85
C SER A 1093 -35.14 -0.63 5.73
N ASP A 1094 -34.49 -0.74 6.89
CA ASP A 1094 -34.69 -1.85 7.82
C ASP A 1094 -35.96 -1.65 8.65
N TYR A 1095 -36.22 -0.40 9.05
CA TYR A 1095 -37.39 -0.04 9.83
C TYR A 1095 -38.70 -0.24 9.04
N LEU A 1096 -38.64 -0.22 7.70
CA LEU A 1096 -39.77 -0.63 6.86
C LEU A 1096 -40.23 -2.06 7.18
N ALA A 1097 -39.34 -2.95 7.62
CA ALA A 1097 -39.69 -4.31 8.05
C ALA A 1097 -40.58 -4.32 9.31
N ALA A 1098 -40.48 -3.31 10.16
CA ALA A 1098 -41.33 -3.20 11.34
C ALA A 1098 -42.77 -2.75 11.00
N ALA A 1099 -43.00 -2.19 9.79
CA ALA A 1099 -44.26 -1.57 9.37
C ALA A 1099 -44.75 -0.39 10.26
N LYS A 1100 -43.94 0.03 11.23
CA LYS A 1100 -44.18 1.13 12.16
C LYS A 1100 -44.00 2.50 11.49
N PRO A 1101 -44.75 3.55 11.89
CA PRO A 1101 -44.62 4.88 11.32
C PRO A 1101 -43.25 5.52 11.65
N PHE A 1102 -42.70 6.31 10.72
CA PHE A 1102 -41.44 7.01 10.94
C PHE A 1102 -41.43 8.41 10.28
N ALA A 1103 -40.57 9.30 10.77
CA ALA A 1103 -40.34 10.64 10.24
C ALA A 1103 -38.87 10.87 9.88
N VAL A 1104 -38.62 11.75 8.91
CA VAL A 1104 -37.28 12.02 8.36
C VAL A 1104 -37.02 13.52 8.33
N VAL A 1105 -35.98 13.99 9.02
CA VAL A 1105 -35.56 15.39 8.98
C VAL A 1105 -34.81 15.69 7.68
N ALA A 1106 -35.31 16.64 6.90
CA ALA A 1106 -34.80 17.00 5.57
C ALA A 1106 -33.62 18.00 5.65
N VAL A 1107 -32.52 17.61 6.30
CA VAL A 1107 -31.37 18.49 6.55
C VAL A 1107 -30.79 19.05 5.25
N GLY A 1108 -30.94 20.36 5.01
CA GLY A 1108 -30.47 21.04 3.81
C GLY A 1108 -31.14 20.64 2.49
N ARG A 1109 -32.32 19.99 2.53
CA ARG A 1109 -33.12 19.64 1.33
C ARG A 1109 -34.56 20.09 1.48
N THR A 1110 -35.20 20.33 0.35
CA THR A 1110 -36.67 20.34 0.27
C THR A 1110 -37.23 18.92 0.41
N GLU A 1111 -38.52 18.79 0.75
CA GLU A 1111 -39.21 17.49 0.76
C GLU A 1111 -39.09 16.76 -0.58
N GLN A 1112 -39.25 17.49 -1.69
CA GLN A 1112 -39.19 16.91 -3.03
C GLN A 1112 -37.78 16.41 -3.38
N GLU A 1113 -36.73 17.15 -3.01
CA GLU A 1113 -35.34 16.72 -3.18
C GLU A 1113 -35.05 15.49 -2.32
N LEU A 1114 -35.45 15.49 -1.04
CA LEU A 1114 -35.29 14.35 -0.15
C LEU A 1114 -35.95 13.09 -0.72
N ILE A 1115 -37.19 13.17 -1.22
CA ILE A 1115 -37.90 12.02 -1.79
C ILE A 1115 -37.23 11.55 -3.09
N THR A 1116 -36.70 12.47 -3.90
CA THR A 1116 -36.02 12.14 -5.15
C THR A 1116 -34.69 11.43 -4.89
N GLU A 1117 -33.91 11.91 -3.93
CA GLU A 1117 -32.62 11.33 -3.53
C GLU A 1117 -32.81 10.05 -2.72
N ALA A 1118 -33.79 10.03 -1.81
CA ALA A 1118 -34.06 8.92 -0.90
C ALA A 1118 -35.56 8.51 -0.91
N PRO A 1119 -36.00 7.68 -1.89
CA PRO A 1119 -37.40 7.32 -2.07
C PRO A 1119 -38.09 6.74 -0.83
N ALA A 1120 -37.35 6.05 0.04
CA ALA A 1120 -37.88 5.54 1.30
C ALA A 1120 -38.56 6.62 2.16
N ALA A 1121 -38.12 7.89 2.08
CA ALA A 1121 -38.73 9.00 2.81
C ALA A 1121 -40.21 9.24 2.44
N ALA A 1122 -40.63 8.88 1.22
CA ALA A 1122 -42.04 9.03 0.78
C ALA A 1122 -43.03 8.16 1.56
N ALA A 1123 -42.51 7.14 2.26
CA ALA A 1123 -43.28 6.25 3.12
C ALA A 1123 -43.34 6.73 4.59
N GLY A 1124 -42.54 7.74 4.95
CA GLY A 1124 -42.56 8.39 6.25
C GLY A 1124 -43.19 9.78 6.19
N TYR A 1125 -42.88 10.58 7.21
CA TYR A 1125 -43.26 11.98 7.33
C TYR A 1125 -42.01 12.87 7.30
N PRO A 1126 -41.72 13.53 6.16
CA PRO A 1126 -40.65 14.53 6.08
C PRO A 1126 -40.89 15.67 7.10
N ILE A 1127 -39.82 16.15 7.71
CA ILE A 1127 -39.79 17.31 8.62
C ILE A 1127 -38.82 18.32 8.01
N ALA A 1128 -39.26 19.56 7.83
CA ALA A 1128 -38.41 20.63 7.32
C ALA A 1128 -37.19 20.88 8.23
N ASP A 1129 -36.06 21.29 7.65
CA ASP A 1129 -34.81 21.56 8.39
C ASP A 1129 -34.99 22.65 9.47
N ASP A 1130 -35.88 23.60 9.23
CA ASP A 1130 -36.23 24.66 10.19
C ASP A 1130 -37.28 24.23 11.24
N LEU A 1131 -37.74 22.97 11.18
CA LEU A 1131 -38.75 22.36 12.05
C LEU A 1131 -40.12 23.07 12.04
N SER A 1132 -40.40 23.92 11.04
CA SER A 1132 -41.65 24.68 10.95
C SER A 1132 -42.91 23.81 10.89
N ASP A 1133 -42.79 22.58 10.41
CA ASP A 1133 -43.86 21.60 10.27
C ASP A 1133 -43.80 20.45 11.30
N LEU A 1134 -42.87 20.51 12.27
CA LEU A 1134 -42.63 19.43 13.25
C LEU A 1134 -43.91 18.99 13.97
N SER A 1135 -44.73 19.93 14.45
CA SER A 1135 -45.97 19.59 15.15
C SER A 1135 -46.95 18.81 14.27
N ALA A 1136 -47.13 19.23 13.02
CA ALA A 1136 -48.02 18.57 12.08
C ALA A 1136 -47.50 17.19 11.65
N ALA A 1137 -46.18 17.05 11.53
CA ALA A 1137 -45.53 15.77 11.26
C ALA A 1137 -45.70 14.79 12.44
N LEU A 1138 -45.52 15.26 13.68
CA LEU A 1138 -45.71 14.44 14.89
C LEU A 1138 -47.16 13.97 15.07
N ASP A 1139 -48.15 14.79 14.74
CA ASP A 1139 -49.56 14.39 14.83
C ASP A 1139 -49.88 13.28 13.80
N LYS A 1140 -49.32 13.36 12.59
CA LYS A 1140 -49.41 12.27 11.61
C LYS A 1140 -48.67 11.02 12.08
N LEU A 1141 -47.47 11.18 12.66
CA LEU A 1141 -46.60 10.11 13.13
C LEU A 1141 -47.21 9.31 14.30
N LEU A 1142 -47.81 10.00 15.28
CA LEU A 1142 -48.20 9.40 16.56
C LEU A 1142 -49.70 9.16 16.71
N ILE A 1143 -50.55 9.79 15.87
CA ILE A 1143 -52.01 9.72 16.01
C ILE A 1143 -52.66 9.07 14.78
N GLY A 1144 -52.52 9.68 13.60
CA GLY A 1144 -53.35 9.35 12.43
C GLY A 1144 -52.79 8.27 11.50
N ASP A 1145 -51.47 8.24 11.34
CA ASP A 1145 -50.72 7.35 10.46
C ASP A 1145 -51.32 7.07 9.05
N PRO A 1146 -51.58 8.09 8.21
CA PRO A 1146 -52.16 7.90 6.88
C PRO A 1146 -51.24 7.16 5.89
N LYS A 1147 -49.95 6.99 6.20
CA LYS A 1147 -48.94 6.41 5.29
C LYS A 1147 -48.78 4.89 5.38
N ALA A 1148 -49.64 4.19 6.13
CA ALA A 1148 -49.50 2.73 6.33
C ALA A 1148 -49.46 1.92 5.01
N THR A 1149 -50.32 2.23 4.05
CA THR A 1149 -50.34 1.56 2.74
C THR A 1149 -49.13 1.90 1.87
N ASP A 1150 -48.67 3.16 1.94
CA ASP A 1150 -47.46 3.61 1.26
C ASP A 1150 -46.21 2.92 1.84
N ARG A 1151 -46.15 2.73 3.16
CA ARG A 1151 -45.08 1.97 3.82
C ARG A 1151 -45.04 0.53 3.38
N GLU A 1152 -46.18 -0.16 3.28
CA GLU A 1152 -46.19 -1.55 2.83
C GLU A 1152 -45.71 -1.68 1.37
N ARG A 1153 -46.12 -0.75 0.49
CA ARG A 1153 -45.60 -0.70 -0.89
C ARG A 1153 -44.09 -0.45 -0.91
N MET A 1154 -43.60 0.47 -0.08
CA MET A 1154 -42.18 0.79 0.02
C MET A 1154 -41.36 -0.37 0.61
N ARG A 1155 -41.90 -1.07 1.61
CA ARG A 1155 -41.30 -2.27 2.20
C ARG A 1155 -41.05 -3.33 1.14
N ARG A 1156 -42.03 -3.65 0.30
CA ARG A 1156 -41.86 -4.62 -0.81
C ARG A 1156 -40.81 -4.17 -1.82
N TYR A 1157 -40.83 -2.89 -2.18
CA TYR A 1157 -39.85 -2.32 -3.11
C TYR A 1157 -38.41 -2.40 -2.59
N TYR A 1158 -38.19 -2.19 -1.28
CA TYR A 1158 -36.87 -2.22 -0.65
C TYR A 1158 -36.41 -3.60 -0.17
N LEU A 1159 -37.31 -4.42 0.36
CA LEU A 1159 -36.98 -5.65 1.09
C LEU A 1159 -37.54 -6.93 0.43
N GLY A 1160 -38.37 -6.78 -0.61
CA GLY A 1160 -39.06 -7.89 -1.27
C GLY A 1160 -40.34 -8.34 -0.56
N ASP A 1161 -40.96 -9.38 -1.11
CA ASP A 1161 -42.27 -9.88 -0.68
C ASP A 1161 -42.22 -10.94 0.42
N LEU A 1162 -41.02 -11.42 0.79
CA LEU A 1162 -40.88 -12.44 1.82
C LEU A 1162 -41.28 -11.89 3.21
N PRO A 1163 -41.98 -12.68 4.04
CA PRO A 1163 -42.19 -12.35 5.45
C PRO A 1163 -40.85 -12.18 6.17
N ASN A 1164 -40.80 -11.31 7.20
CA ASN A 1164 -39.57 -11.04 7.95
C ASN A 1164 -38.87 -12.32 8.42
N LEU A 1165 -39.61 -13.26 9.01
CA LEU A 1165 -39.07 -14.55 9.51
C LEU A 1165 -38.44 -15.45 8.44
N GLN A 1166 -38.66 -15.16 7.15
CA GLN A 1166 -38.11 -15.88 6.01
C GLN A 1166 -37.11 -15.02 5.20
N ALA A 1167 -36.72 -13.84 5.71
CA ALA A 1167 -35.94 -12.89 4.94
C ALA A 1167 -34.52 -13.38 4.58
N ALA A 1168 -33.97 -14.38 5.29
CA ALA A 1168 -32.69 -14.98 4.88
C ALA A 1168 -32.83 -16.02 3.77
N GLU A 1169 -34.03 -16.52 3.48
CA GLU A 1169 -34.22 -17.66 2.58
C GLU A 1169 -33.77 -17.33 1.16
N GLY A 1170 -34.04 -16.11 0.67
CA GLY A 1170 -33.56 -15.65 -0.65
C GLY A 1170 -32.03 -15.70 -0.77
N PHE A 1171 -31.32 -15.21 0.25
CA PHE A 1171 -29.86 -15.28 0.32
C PHE A 1171 -29.35 -16.73 0.36
N LEU A 1172 -29.96 -17.58 1.19
CA LEU A 1172 -29.55 -18.97 1.34
C LEU A 1172 -29.75 -19.76 0.04
N GLN A 1173 -30.89 -19.56 -0.64
CA GLN A 1173 -31.20 -20.22 -1.90
C GLN A 1173 -30.28 -19.77 -3.04
N ALA A 1174 -30.12 -18.46 -3.23
CA ALA A 1174 -29.23 -17.92 -4.26
C ALA A 1174 -27.77 -18.37 -4.05
N SER A 1175 -27.30 -18.33 -2.80
CA SER A 1175 -25.96 -18.78 -2.44
C SER A 1175 -25.76 -20.28 -2.69
N ARG A 1176 -26.75 -21.12 -2.34
CA ARG A 1176 -26.70 -22.57 -2.62
C ARG A 1176 -26.71 -22.85 -4.12
N ALA A 1177 -27.52 -22.15 -4.91
CA ALA A 1177 -27.56 -22.30 -6.36
C ALA A 1177 -26.20 -21.98 -7.02
N LEU A 1178 -25.55 -20.90 -6.59
CA LEU A 1178 -24.19 -20.56 -7.03
C LEU A 1178 -23.17 -21.62 -6.59
N LEU A 1179 -23.27 -22.09 -5.34
CA LEU A 1179 -22.37 -23.11 -4.81
C LEU A 1179 -22.54 -24.46 -5.48
N ASP A 1180 -23.74 -24.86 -5.86
CA ASP A 1180 -24.01 -26.14 -6.51
C ASP A 1180 -23.70 -26.10 -8.02
N GLY A 1181 -23.48 -24.90 -8.58
CA GLY A 1181 -23.10 -24.69 -9.98
C GLY A 1181 -24.25 -24.67 -10.97
N VAL A 1182 -25.50 -24.61 -10.48
CA VAL A 1182 -26.73 -24.69 -11.28
C VAL A 1182 -26.86 -23.51 -12.26
N GLU A 1183 -26.31 -22.34 -11.94
CA GLU A 1183 -26.33 -21.17 -12.84
C GLU A 1183 -25.28 -21.20 -13.97
N ARG A 1184 -24.20 -21.99 -13.87
CA ARG A 1184 -23.14 -21.99 -14.89
C ARG A 1184 -23.60 -22.56 -16.24
N GLY A 1185 -24.76 -23.23 -16.29
CA GLY A 1185 -25.32 -23.85 -17.50
C GLY A 1185 -26.28 -22.99 -18.32
N SER A 1186 -26.49 -21.70 -17.99
CA SER A 1186 -27.54 -20.87 -18.59
C SER A 1186 -27.10 -19.50 -19.11
N VAL A 1187 -25.86 -19.37 -19.58
CA VAL A 1187 -25.47 -18.27 -20.46
C VAL A 1187 -25.36 -18.84 -21.87
N PRO A 1188 -26.32 -18.57 -22.78
CA PRO A 1188 -26.13 -18.85 -24.19
C PRO A 1188 -24.94 -18.00 -24.68
N ALA A 1189 -24.06 -18.63 -25.46
CA ALA A 1189 -22.89 -18.04 -26.08
C ALA A 1189 -23.18 -16.78 -26.92
#